data_AF-A0A496ZD11-F1
#
_entry.id   AF-A0A496ZD11-F1
#
_cell.length_a   1.000
_cell.length_b   1.000
_cell.length_c   1.000
_cell.angle_alpha   90.00
_cell.angle_beta   90.00
_cell.angle_gamma   90.00
#
_symmetry.space_group_name_H-M   'P 1'
#
loop_
_entity.id
_entity.type
_entity.pdbx_description
1 polymer ?
#
loop_
_entity_poly.entity_id
_entity_poly.type
_entity_poly.pdbx_seq_one_letter_code
_entity_poly.pdbx_strand_id
1 'polypeptide(L)'
;MIQGAASHAEAGQLTRSNLPLEKNITPSIADAPKVQILNSPIVNKYSDMYEPVRFMHSKHANVLGECTICHHRMPRDEGDTYGEPLSMVELRKREIEPVACSACHGEPFNVRDLSTPGLRGAYHQLCMDCHQESEQVPHVRGPILYSAMVRGPVVRTLDTRAPTDCLACHAKKVPNHNQLVKLEGKVDALAVTQNCLSCHEKEGQAILKTVHWKWHGPSPYTVGHEKRVDLGKNHATINNFCINLSGNWARCTSCHIGYGWKDNTFEFNDMSNIDCLVCHDTTGKYRKAPTKAGFPEKNLDLLSIAQNVGRPSRSTCGISCHFRGGGGDAVKHGDMSSMLINSDKNHDVHMGVTNGGLDFRCQDCHKTRNHMISGRSISVPAVEGDLSCEYCHTDSPHIGAELIDHHLNKHTQHVACQTCHIPVYSKGNPTKVSWDWSTAGKDITIPKDKYGKPVYLKKKGSFQWKEAVKPNYKWYNGTVKRYILGDRINENGVTNLTMPVGDIADPASRIYPFKLHKGKQISDSVYKYLIAPQLWEGYWKHWDWDKASRDGMKAANLAYSGAYEFVETSMYWGLTHEVVPKEQALSCAECHVSLTKAPYCGKCHQDRPDVDFEALVKKGIDFKRMAAMGRDVEDLIGKTNYIDYKALGYEGDPIEVRGRFKKLGCGATLSKNP
;
A
#
# COMPACT_ATOMS: atom_id res chain seq x y z
N MET A 1 -19.31 -11.27 -77.31
CA MET A 1 -19.55 -9.83 -77.08
C MET A 1 -20.59 -9.70 -75.98
N ILE A 2 -20.29 -8.90 -74.96
CA ILE A 2 -21.17 -7.96 -74.23
C ILE A 2 -20.49 -7.68 -72.89
N GLN A 3 -20.11 -6.42 -72.73
CA GLN A 3 -19.53 -5.81 -71.53
C GLN A 3 -20.59 -5.74 -70.42
N GLY A 4 -20.20 -6.08 -69.19
CA GLY A 4 -20.99 -5.82 -67.98
C GLY A 4 -20.44 -4.60 -67.24
N ALA A 5 -21.28 -3.56 -67.12
CA ALA A 5 -20.98 -2.31 -66.44
C ALA A 5 -20.88 -2.49 -64.92
N ALA A 6 -19.93 -1.77 -64.32
CA ALA A 6 -19.73 -1.69 -62.87
C ALA A 6 -20.76 -0.74 -62.23
N SER A 7 -21.41 -1.18 -61.15
CA SER A 7 -22.11 -0.31 -60.21
C SER A 7 -21.29 -0.18 -58.92
N HIS A 8 -20.86 1.04 -58.60
CA HIS A 8 -20.26 1.38 -57.32
C HIS A 8 -21.34 1.41 -56.23
N ALA A 9 -21.20 0.57 -55.21
CA ALA A 9 -21.93 0.72 -53.95
C ALA A 9 -21.16 1.72 -53.08
N GLU A 10 -21.79 2.85 -52.78
CA GLU A 10 -21.27 3.84 -51.82
C GLU A 10 -21.12 3.21 -50.44
N ALA A 11 -19.93 3.40 -49.85
CA ALA A 11 -19.67 3.06 -48.46
C ALA A 11 -20.50 4.00 -47.58
N GLY A 12 -21.52 3.45 -46.92
CA GLY A 12 -22.34 4.17 -45.94
C GLY A 12 -21.45 4.86 -44.92
N GLN A 13 -21.64 6.18 -44.82
CA GLN A 13 -21.05 7.03 -43.79
C GLN A 13 -21.45 6.47 -42.42
N LEU A 14 -20.50 5.87 -41.70
CA LEU A 14 -20.65 5.57 -40.28
C LEU A 14 -20.77 6.90 -39.53
N THR A 15 -21.99 7.37 -39.34
CA THR A 15 -22.30 8.44 -38.41
C THR A 15 -21.95 7.93 -37.01
N ARG A 16 -20.83 8.40 -36.47
CA ARG A 16 -20.52 8.22 -35.04
C ARG A 16 -21.59 8.98 -34.27
N SER A 17 -22.61 8.26 -33.80
CA SER A 17 -23.59 8.82 -32.87
C SER A 17 -22.85 9.34 -31.64
N ASN A 18 -23.06 10.60 -31.28
CA ASN A 18 -22.61 11.12 -30.01
C ASN A 18 -23.27 10.27 -28.90
N LEU A 19 -22.47 9.53 -28.14
CA LEU A 19 -22.96 8.87 -26.94
C LEU A 19 -23.44 9.99 -25.99
N PRO A 20 -24.71 9.98 -25.54
CA PRO A 20 -25.18 10.93 -24.54
C PRO A 20 -24.33 10.79 -23.26
N LEU A 21 -24.05 11.90 -22.59
CA LEU A 21 -23.37 11.89 -21.29
C LEU A 21 -24.18 11.06 -20.29
N GLU A 22 -23.52 10.15 -19.58
CA GLU A 22 -24.14 9.12 -18.70
C GLU A 22 -24.86 9.69 -17.45
N LYS A 23 -24.85 11.02 -17.26
CA LYS A 23 -25.32 11.72 -16.06
C LYS A 23 -26.79 11.53 -15.67
N ASN A 24 -27.58 10.83 -16.49
CA ASN A 24 -29.03 10.71 -16.31
C ASN A 24 -29.52 9.24 -16.33
N ILE A 25 -28.67 8.24 -16.03
CA ILE A 25 -29.09 6.83 -16.00
C ILE A 25 -29.14 6.33 -14.54
N THR A 26 -30.33 5.92 -14.09
CA THR A 26 -30.52 5.31 -12.76
C THR A 26 -31.04 3.88 -12.91
N PRO A 27 -30.38 2.85 -12.34
CA PRO A 27 -29.15 2.91 -11.56
C PRO A 27 -27.91 3.01 -12.46
N SER A 28 -26.92 3.78 -12.00
CA SER A 28 -25.59 3.87 -12.60
C SER A 28 -24.57 3.06 -11.80
N ILE A 29 -23.67 2.36 -12.50
CA ILE A 29 -22.55 1.63 -11.88
C ILE A 29 -21.59 2.62 -11.18
N ALA A 30 -21.42 3.82 -11.73
CA ALA A 30 -20.54 4.84 -11.17
C ALA A 30 -21.01 5.31 -9.77
N ASP A 31 -22.32 5.29 -9.56
CA ASP A 31 -23.00 5.72 -8.34
C ASP A 31 -23.13 4.61 -7.29
N ALA A 32 -22.81 3.37 -7.64
CA ALA A 32 -22.77 2.27 -6.68
C ALA A 32 -21.87 2.63 -5.47
N PRO A 33 -22.37 2.42 -4.23
CA PRO A 33 -21.60 2.61 -3.01
C PRO A 33 -20.20 1.99 -3.10
N LYS A 34 -19.17 2.69 -2.59
CA LYS A 34 -17.79 2.18 -2.71
C LYS A 34 -17.59 0.93 -1.86
N VAL A 35 -17.97 1.02 -0.60
CA VAL A 35 -18.00 -0.10 0.37
C VAL A 35 -19.30 -0.02 1.14
N GLN A 36 -19.97 -1.15 1.35
CA GLN A 36 -21.12 -1.31 2.23
C GLN A 36 -20.76 -2.23 3.39
N ILE A 37 -21.09 -1.86 4.62
CA ILE A 37 -20.91 -2.75 5.78
C ILE A 37 -22.17 -3.60 5.92
N LEU A 38 -22.05 -4.90 5.71
CA LEU A 38 -23.14 -5.85 5.90
C LEU A 38 -23.24 -6.21 7.39
N ASN A 39 -23.96 -5.38 8.14
CA ASN A 39 -24.24 -5.59 9.56
C ASN A 39 -25.75 -5.52 9.80
N SER A 40 -26.34 -6.60 10.32
CA SER A 40 -27.77 -6.67 10.57
C SER A 40 -28.04 -7.21 11.97
N PRO A 41 -28.86 -6.53 12.81
CA PRO A 41 -29.28 -7.05 14.11
C PRO A 41 -29.95 -8.42 14.02
N ILE A 42 -30.70 -8.67 12.94
CA ILE A 42 -31.37 -9.96 12.67
C ILE A 42 -30.34 -11.09 12.53
N VAL A 43 -29.26 -10.84 11.79
CA VAL A 43 -28.19 -11.82 11.60
C VAL A 43 -27.45 -12.06 12.92
N ASN A 44 -27.16 -11.01 13.67
CA ASN A 44 -26.36 -11.07 14.89
C ASN A 44 -27.14 -11.66 16.10
N LYS A 45 -28.48 -11.64 16.07
CA LYS A 45 -29.35 -12.10 17.16
C LYS A 45 -29.08 -13.55 17.59
N TYR A 46 -28.79 -14.44 16.64
CA TYR A 46 -28.57 -15.87 16.93
C TYR A 46 -27.10 -16.27 16.99
N SER A 47 -26.21 -15.53 16.32
CA SER A 47 -24.78 -15.84 16.29
C SER A 47 -23.97 -14.61 15.92
N ASP A 48 -23.17 -14.12 16.87
CA ASP A 48 -22.36 -12.91 16.71
C ASP A 48 -20.86 -13.23 16.90
N MET A 49 -20.37 -14.23 16.17
CA MET A 49 -18.98 -14.70 16.29
C MET A 49 -17.98 -13.97 15.39
N TYR A 50 -18.46 -13.17 14.44
CA TYR A 50 -17.67 -12.57 13.36
C TYR A 50 -17.94 -11.06 13.25
N GLU A 51 -16.92 -10.28 12.92
CA GLU A 51 -17.08 -8.88 12.53
C GLU A 51 -17.90 -8.78 11.22
N PRO A 52 -18.66 -7.70 11.00
CA PRO A 52 -19.40 -7.46 9.77
C PRO A 52 -18.53 -7.49 8.51
N VAL A 53 -19.10 -7.92 7.38
CA VAL A 53 -18.39 -7.90 6.08
C VAL A 53 -18.34 -6.47 5.56
N ARG A 54 -17.15 -6.02 5.14
CA ARG A 54 -16.98 -4.84 4.30
C ARG A 54 -17.11 -5.25 2.83
N PHE A 55 -18.33 -5.15 2.30
CA PHE A 55 -18.66 -5.52 0.93
C PHE A 55 -18.21 -4.42 -0.05
N MET A 56 -17.30 -4.77 -0.97
CA MET A 56 -16.75 -3.86 -1.98
C MET A 56 -17.74 -3.65 -3.13
N HIS A 57 -18.85 -2.96 -2.87
CA HIS A 57 -19.99 -2.91 -3.77
C HIS A 57 -19.64 -2.35 -5.16
N SER A 58 -18.94 -1.21 -5.23
CA SER A 58 -18.49 -0.64 -6.50
C SER A 58 -17.60 -1.55 -7.34
N LYS A 59 -16.80 -2.43 -6.72
CA LYS A 59 -16.01 -3.43 -7.45
C LYS A 59 -16.92 -4.47 -8.09
N HIS A 60 -17.87 -5.00 -7.33
CA HIS A 60 -18.82 -6.00 -7.84
C HIS A 60 -19.66 -5.40 -8.96
N ALA A 61 -20.15 -4.17 -8.78
CA ALA A 61 -20.90 -3.46 -9.82
C ALA A 61 -20.05 -3.26 -11.10
N ASN A 62 -18.77 -2.91 -10.98
CA ASN A 62 -17.87 -2.74 -12.13
C ASN A 62 -17.58 -4.08 -12.84
N VAL A 63 -17.37 -5.16 -12.08
CA VAL A 63 -17.08 -6.48 -12.64
C VAL A 63 -18.30 -7.07 -13.34
N LEU A 64 -19.49 -6.94 -12.75
CA LEU A 64 -20.70 -7.58 -13.24
C LEU A 64 -21.40 -6.76 -14.33
N GLY A 65 -21.43 -5.42 -14.21
CA GLY A 65 -22.13 -4.53 -15.13
C GLY A 65 -23.66 -4.66 -15.12
N GLU A 66 -24.20 -5.56 -14.31
CA GLU A 66 -25.59 -5.99 -14.31
C GLU A 66 -26.03 -6.17 -12.85
N CYS A 67 -26.73 -5.16 -12.31
CA CYS A 67 -27.13 -5.11 -10.90
C CYS A 67 -28.12 -6.22 -10.54
N THR A 68 -28.91 -6.72 -11.48
CA THR A 68 -29.99 -7.70 -11.24
C THR A 68 -29.49 -9.12 -11.03
N ILE A 69 -28.20 -9.38 -11.28
CA ILE A 69 -27.56 -10.63 -10.83
C ILE A 69 -27.64 -10.78 -9.31
N CYS A 70 -27.44 -9.68 -8.58
CA CYS A 70 -27.53 -9.67 -7.11
C CYS A 70 -28.88 -9.15 -6.64
N HIS A 71 -29.37 -8.08 -7.24
CA HIS A 71 -30.67 -7.47 -6.95
C HIS A 71 -31.76 -8.09 -7.82
N HIS A 72 -31.99 -9.38 -7.60
CA HIS A 72 -32.84 -10.20 -8.46
C HIS A 72 -34.35 -9.87 -8.35
N ARG A 73 -34.77 -9.17 -7.29
CA ARG A 73 -36.17 -8.84 -7.00
C ARG A 73 -36.37 -7.49 -6.30
N MET A 74 -37.56 -6.92 -6.46
CA MET A 74 -38.01 -5.69 -5.79
C MET A 74 -39.37 -5.90 -5.11
N PRO A 75 -39.58 -5.39 -3.87
CA PRO A 75 -40.91 -5.30 -3.29
C PRO A 75 -41.86 -4.53 -4.22
N ARG A 76 -43.08 -5.05 -4.41
CA ARG A 76 -44.13 -4.34 -5.16
C ARG A 76 -44.69 -3.16 -4.38
N ASP A 77 -44.87 -3.38 -3.07
CA ASP A 77 -45.40 -2.42 -2.10
C ASP A 77 -44.70 -2.57 -0.74
N GLU A 78 -44.96 -1.67 0.19
CA GLU A 78 -44.42 -1.74 1.54
C GLU A 78 -44.86 -3.04 2.26
N GLY A 79 -43.88 -3.79 2.79
CA GLY A 79 -44.13 -5.07 3.46
C GLY A 79 -44.17 -6.30 2.54
N ASP A 80 -44.05 -6.13 1.22
CA ASP A 80 -43.91 -7.26 0.28
C ASP A 80 -42.53 -7.92 0.42
N THR A 81 -42.52 -9.11 1.01
CA THR A 81 -41.31 -9.91 1.25
C THR A 81 -41.00 -10.91 0.14
N TYR A 82 -41.89 -11.08 -0.84
CA TYR A 82 -41.63 -11.93 -2.00
C TYR A 82 -41.03 -11.10 -3.15
N GLY A 83 -41.60 -9.93 -3.42
CA GLY A 83 -41.20 -9.05 -4.51
C GLY A 83 -41.48 -9.60 -5.91
N GLU A 84 -41.23 -8.78 -6.92
CA GLU A 84 -41.27 -9.13 -8.35
C GLU A 84 -39.84 -9.23 -8.92
N PRO A 85 -39.58 -10.13 -9.90
CA PRO A 85 -38.32 -10.16 -10.64
C PRO A 85 -37.99 -8.81 -11.29
N LEU A 86 -36.71 -8.48 -11.36
CA LEU A 86 -36.23 -7.26 -12.01
C LEU A 86 -35.26 -7.57 -13.14
N SER A 87 -35.29 -6.74 -14.18
CA SER A 87 -34.22 -6.57 -15.17
C SER A 87 -33.62 -5.17 -15.10
N MET A 88 -32.38 -4.98 -15.58
CA MET A 88 -31.79 -3.64 -15.67
C MET A 88 -32.57 -2.71 -16.60
N VAL A 89 -33.24 -3.24 -17.61
CA VAL A 89 -34.09 -2.46 -18.51
C VAL A 89 -35.25 -1.84 -17.73
N GLU A 90 -35.88 -2.61 -16.85
CA GLU A 90 -36.98 -2.11 -16.01
C GLU A 90 -36.49 -1.11 -14.96
N LEU A 91 -35.38 -1.40 -14.27
CA LEU A 91 -34.78 -0.47 -13.31
C LEU A 91 -34.47 0.88 -13.97
N ARG A 92 -33.87 0.86 -15.16
CA ARG A 92 -33.56 2.07 -15.94
C ARG A 92 -34.79 2.79 -16.45
N LYS A 93 -35.80 2.05 -16.90
CA LYS A 93 -37.08 2.64 -17.36
C LYS A 93 -37.84 3.31 -16.21
N ARG A 94 -37.75 2.74 -15.00
CA ARG A 94 -38.41 3.27 -13.79
C ARG A 94 -37.55 4.32 -13.08
N GLU A 95 -36.29 4.46 -13.46
CA GLU A 95 -35.29 5.34 -12.80
C GLU A 95 -35.18 5.08 -11.29
N ILE A 96 -35.24 3.80 -10.89
CA ILE A 96 -35.19 3.39 -9.49
C ILE A 96 -33.91 2.63 -9.16
N GLU A 97 -33.41 2.85 -7.95
CA GLU A 97 -32.32 2.05 -7.40
C GLU A 97 -32.84 0.72 -6.84
N PRO A 98 -32.07 -0.37 -6.99
CA PRO A 98 -32.44 -1.65 -6.41
C PRO A 98 -32.33 -1.63 -4.88
N VAL A 99 -33.11 -2.48 -4.21
CA VAL A 99 -33.16 -2.55 -2.73
C VAL A 99 -32.16 -3.56 -2.15
N ALA A 100 -31.87 -3.42 -0.86
CA ALA A 100 -31.05 -4.37 -0.12
C ALA A 100 -31.77 -5.70 0.13
N CYS A 101 -31.01 -6.79 0.31
CA CYS A 101 -31.55 -8.13 0.61
C CYS A 101 -32.50 -8.12 1.82
N SER A 102 -32.26 -7.26 2.81
CA SER A 102 -33.07 -7.13 4.02
C SER A 102 -34.49 -6.60 3.79
N ALA A 103 -34.80 -6.08 2.60
CA ALA A 103 -36.16 -5.70 2.25
C ALA A 103 -37.10 -6.92 2.16
N CYS A 104 -36.56 -8.08 1.76
CA CYS A 104 -37.32 -9.31 1.56
C CYS A 104 -36.85 -10.45 2.49
N HIS A 105 -35.55 -10.52 2.79
CA HIS A 105 -34.97 -11.56 3.62
C HIS A 105 -34.86 -11.13 5.09
N GLY A 106 -35.52 -11.89 5.98
CA GLY A 106 -35.60 -11.62 7.41
C GLY A 106 -34.94 -12.70 8.27
N GLU A 107 -35.67 -13.16 9.29
CA GLU A 107 -35.22 -14.19 10.23
C GLU A 107 -34.89 -15.52 9.50
N PRO A 108 -34.00 -16.39 10.05
CA PRO A 108 -33.58 -17.64 9.43
C PRO A 108 -34.72 -18.60 9.05
N PHE A 109 -35.85 -18.51 9.75
CA PHE A 109 -37.00 -19.37 9.54
C PHE A 109 -38.29 -18.53 9.56
N ASN A 110 -39.03 -18.57 8.46
CA ASN A 110 -40.36 -17.99 8.34
C ASN A 110 -41.38 -19.10 8.09
N VAL A 111 -42.21 -19.41 9.09
CA VAL A 111 -43.25 -20.44 8.98
C VAL A 111 -44.28 -20.17 7.87
N ARG A 112 -44.42 -18.91 7.44
CA ARG A 112 -45.37 -18.51 6.38
C ARG A 112 -44.76 -18.60 4.98
N ASP A 113 -43.44 -18.71 4.88
CA ASP A 113 -42.72 -18.84 3.62
C ASP A 113 -41.42 -19.62 3.84
N LEU A 114 -41.52 -20.94 3.66
CA LEU A 114 -40.40 -21.86 3.83
C LEU A 114 -39.43 -21.84 2.63
N SER A 115 -39.80 -21.19 1.53
CA SER A 115 -39.02 -21.18 0.29
C SER A 115 -38.01 -20.04 0.23
N THR A 116 -38.26 -18.95 0.95
CA THR A 116 -37.35 -17.80 1.02
C THR A 116 -36.31 -18.02 2.13
N PRO A 117 -35.00 -18.06 1.81
CA PRO A 117 -33.97 -18.17 2.84
C PRO A 117 -33.96 -16.91 3.72
N GLY A 118 -33.69 -17.06 5.02
CA GLY A 118 -33.43 -15.90 5.87
C GLY A 118 -32.20 -15.11 5.43
N LEU A 119 -32.03 -13.88 5.92
CA LEU A 119 -31.02 -12.92 5.45
C LEU A 119 -29.60 -13.47 5.45
N ARG A 120 -29.22 -14.21 6.49
CA ARG A 120 -27.91 -14.87 6.58
C ARG A 120 -27.73 -15.94 5.49
N GLY A 121 -28.78 -16.72 5.22
CA GLY A 121 -28.77 -17.74 4.18
C GLY A 121 -28.67 -17.12 2.79
N ALA A 122 -29.47 -16.08 2.53
CA ALA A 122 -29.48 -15.34 1.27
C ALA A 122 -28.09 -14.77 0.93
N TYR A 123 -27.42 -14.11 1.89
CA TYR A 123 -26.06 -13.61 1.67
C TYR A 123 -25.08 -14.73 1.33
N HIS A 124 -25.03 -15.81 2.11
CA HIS A 124 -24.04 -16.87 1.88
C HIS A 124 -24.33 -17.64 0.59
N GLN A 125 -25.58 -17.97 0.31
CA GLN A 125 -25.95 -18.68 -0.92
C GLN A 125 -25.51 -17.85 -2.15
N LEU A 126 -25.97 -16.61 -2.26
CA LEU A 126 -25.65 -15.78 -3.42
C LEU A 126 -24.14 -15.50 -3.56
N CYS A 127 -23.47 -15.11 -2.46
CA CYS A 127 -22.05 -14.77 -2.52
C CYS A 127 -21.19 -16.02 -2.80
N MET A 128 -21.43 -17.12 -2.09
CA MET A 128 -20.60 -18.31 -2.18
C MET A 128 -20.82 -19.05 -3.50
N ASP A 129 -22.07 -19.16 -3.96
CA ASP A 129 -22.39 -19.82 -5.24
C ASP A 129 -21.72 -19.05 -6.39
N CYS A 130 -21.90 -17.73 -6.45
CA CYS A 130 -21.26 -16.88 -7.46
C CYS A 130 -19.72 -16.95 -7.38
N HIS A 131 -19.14 -16.93 -6.17
CA HIS A 131 -17.70 -17.05 -6.01
C HIS A 131 -17.18 -18.42 -6.46
N GLN A 132 -17.87 -19.51 -6.14
CA GLN A 132 -17.51 -20.87 -6.57
C GLN A 132 -17.64 -21.04 -8.08
N GLU A 133 -18.72 -20.56 -8.70
CA GLU A 133 -18.89 -20.56 -10.16
C GLU A 133 -17.77 -19.76 -10.84
N SER A 134 -17.40 -18.60 -10.28
CA SER A 134 -16.30 -17.79 -10.79
C SER A 134 -14.93 -18.49 -10.68
N GLU A 135 -14.76 -19.43 -9.74
CA GLU A 135 -13.55 -20.24 -9.63
C GLU A 135 -13.49 -21.37 -10.67
N GLN A 136 -14.63 -21.85 -11.14
CA GLN A 136 -14.75 -22.94 -12.12
C GLN A 136 -14.57 -22.47 -13.57
N VAL A 137 -14.91 -21.22 -13.87
CA VAL A 137 -14.55 -20.59 -15.13
C VAL A 137 -13.12 -20.08 -14.98
N PRO A 138 -12.12 -20.63 -15.70
CA PRO A 138 -10.87 -19.92 -15.83
C PRO A 138 -11.25 -18.62 -16.53
N HIS A 139 -11.31 -17.52 -15.78
CA HIS A 139 -11.07 -16.23 -16.40
C HIS A 139 -9.65 -16.37 -16.94
N VAL A 140 -9.55 -16.76 -18.21
CA VAL A 140 -8.33 -16.65 -19.02
C VAL A 140 -8.13 -15.16 -19.23
N ARG A 141 -7.89 -14.44 -18.13
CA ARG A 141 -6.93 -13.36 -18.15
C ARG A 141 -5.66 -14.10 -18.56
N GLY A 142 -5.27 -13.95 -19.83
CA GLY A 142 -3.89 -14.19 -20.26
C GLY A 142 -2.94 -13.59 -19.21
N PRO A 143 -1.68 -14.03 -19.15
CA PRO A 143 -0.78 -13.74 -18.02
C PRO A 143 -1.03 -12.32 -17.49
N ILE A 144 -1.56 -12.23 -16.26
CA ILE A 144 -1.80 -10.91 -15.64
C ILE A 144 -0.41 -10.35 -15.38
N LEU A 145 0.13 -9.68 -16.40
CA LEU A 145 1.45 -9.06 -16.42
C LEU A 145 1.46 -7.78 -15.56
N TYR A 146 0.28 -7.34 -15.09
CA TYR A 146 0.01 -5.98 -14.65
C TYR A 146 -0.87 -5.91 -13.40
N SER A 147 -0.43 -6.52 -12.29
CA SER A 147 -0.98 -6.21 -10.96
C SER A 147 -0.26 -4.97 -10.41
N ALA A 148 -0.93 -4.06 -9.70
CA ALA A 148 -0.33 -2.86 -9.07
C ALA A 148 0.74 -3.15 -8.01
N MET A 149 1.18 -4.39 -7.88
CA MET A 149 2.56 -4.75 -7.56
C MET A 149 2.96 -5.95 -8.44
N VAL A 150 3.57 -5.66 -9.60
CA VAL A 150 3.91 -6.60 -10.70
C VAL A 150 4.21 -8.01 -10.23
N ARG A 151 3.41 -8.97 -10.74
CA ARG A 151 3.57 -10.41 -10.49
C ARG A 151 4.95 -10.82 -10.99
N GLY A 152 5.80 -11.28 -10.08
CA GLY A 152 7.07 -11.88 -10.46
C GLY A 152 6.85 -13.15 -11.30
N PRO A 153 7.90 -13.69 -11.93
CA PRO A 153 7.75 -14.68 -12.99
C PRO A 153 7.06 -15.99 -12.60
N VAL A 154 7.02 -16.38 -11.32
CA VAL A 154 6.45 -17.68 -10.91
C VAL A 154 5.98 -17.63 -9.45
N VAL A 155 4.70 -17.33 -9.16
CA VAL A 155 3.96 -17.87 -7.99
C VAL A 155 2.43 -17.80 -8.25
N ARG A 156 1.76 -18.96 -8.29
CA ARG A 156 0.32 -19.16 -7.98
C ARG A 156 0.23 -19.38 -6.45
N THR A 157 -0.77 -18.99 -5.63
CA THR A 157 -2.24 -18.83 -5.76
C THR A 157 -2.82 -18.39 -4.39
N LEU A 158 -3.78 -17.44 -4.36
CA LEU A 158 -5.01 -17.42 -3.51
C LEU A 158 -5.74 -16.06 -3.58
N ASP A 159 -5.04 -14.92 -3.57
CA ASP A 159 -5.65 -13.60 -3.28
C ASP A 159 -6.36 -12.89 -4.45
N THR A 160 -6.39 -13.48 -5.65
CA THR A 160 -7.22 -12.98 -6.76
C THR A 160 -8.47 -13.81 -7.02
N ARG A 161 -8.76 -14.81 -6.17
CA ARG A 161 -10.02 -15.55 -6.24
C ARG A 161 -11.07 -14.84 -5.42
N ALA A 162 -12.31 -14.97 -5.86
CA ALA A 162 -13.41 -14.54 -5.04
C ALA A 162 -13.42 -15.36 -3.73
N PRO A 163 -13.63 -14.76 -2.56
CA PRO A 163 -13.45 -15.44 -1.29
C PRO A 163 -14.48 -16.56 -1.10
N THR A 164 -14.00 -17.80 -0.90
CA THR A 164 -14.83 -19.01 -0.73
C THR A 164 -14.77 -19.60 0.68
N ASP A 165 -14.20 -18.88 1.65
CA ASP A 165 -14.14 -19.28 3.06
C ASP A 165 -14.58 -18.17 4.01
N CYS A 166 -15.05 -18.56 5.20
CA CYS A 166 -15.60 -17.62 6.18
C CYS A 166 -14.60 -16.53 6.60
N LEU A 167 -13.31 -16.85 6.75
CA LEU A 167 -12.30 -15.92 7.24
C LEU A 167 -11.81 -14.97 6.14
N ALA A 168 -12.10 -15.25 4.87
CA ALA A 168 -11.83 -14.35 3.76
C ALA A 168 -12.84 -13.20 3.68
N CYS A 169 -14.09 -13.46 4.04
CA CYS A 169 -15.13 -12.42 4.13
C CYS A 169 -15.18 -11.75 5.50
N HIS A 170 -14.95 -12.50 6.57
CA HIS A 170 -15.12 -12.03 7.94
C HIS A 170 -13.84 -12.15 8.77
N ALA A 171 -13.72 -11.27 9.76
CA ALA A 171 -12.82 -11.48 10.88
C ALA A 171 -13.55 -12.16 12.04
N LYS A 172 -12.90 -13.09 12.74
CA LYS A 172 -13.44 -13.64 13.99
C LYS A 172 -13.42 -12.56 15.09
N LYS A 173 -14.50 -12.44 15.86
CA LYS A 173 -14.52 -11.58 17.05
C LYS A 173 -13.60 -12.15 18.14
N VAL A 174 -13.00 -11.25 18.92
CA VAL A 174 -12.12 -11.64 20.01
C VAL A 174 -12.97 -11.93 21.24
N PRO A 175 -12.84 -13.10 21.89
CA PRO A 175 -13.54 -13.38 23.15
C PRO A 175 -13.03 -12.44 24.25
N ASN A 176 -13.84 -12.28 25.30
CA ASN A 176 -13.44 -11.46 26.45
C ASN A 176 -12.32 -12.14 27.24
N HIS A 177 -11.16 -11.50 27.32
CA HIS A 177 -9.97 -12.05 27.98
C HIS A 177 -9.92 -11.81 29.49
N ASN A 178 -10.81 -10.98 30.07
CA ASN A 178 -10.86 -10.71 31.51
C ASN A 178 -11.00 -11.99 32.36
N GLN A 179 -11.70 -13.00 31.84
CA GLN A 179 -11.92 -14.28 32.52
C GLN A 179 -11.00 -15.41 32.00
N LEU A 180 -10.31 -15.17 30.89
CA LEU A 180 -9.45 -16.18 30.24
C LEU A 180 -7.99 -16.04 30.67
N VAL A 181 -7.53 -14.82 30.96
CA VAL A 181 -6.18 -14.56 31.46
C VAL A 181 -6.12 -14.90 32.94
N LYS A 182 -5.48 -16.04 33.24
CA LYS A 182 -5.33 -16.59 34.60
C LYS A 182 -3.93 -16.33 35.13
N LEU A 183 -3.65 -15.09 35.49
CA LEU A 183 -2.37 -14.65 36.04
C LEU A 183 -2.60 -13.99 37.41
N GLU A 184 -1.79 -14.37 38.40
CA GLU A 184 -1.87 -13.86 39.77
C GLU A 184 -0.54 -13.22 40.20
N GLY A 185 -0.60 -12.21 41.07
CA GLY A 185 0.59 -11.57 41.63
C GLY A 185 1.34 -10.65 40.66
N LYS A 186 2.67 -10.57 40.81
CA LYS A 186 3.52 -9.69 39.99
C LYS A 186 3.76 -10.31 38.62
N VAL A 187 2.95 -9.88 37.66
CA VAL A 187 3.01 -10.35 36.26
C VAL A 187 4.14 -9.66 35.50
N ASP A 188 5.02 -10.45 34.88
CA ASP A 188 6.01 -9.98 33.92
C ASP A 188 5.64 -10.37 32.47
N ALA A 189 6.41 -9.85 31.50
CA ALA A 189 6.12 -10.01 30.08
C ALA A 189 6.19 -11.48 29.61
N LEU A 190 7.12 -12.27 30.16
CA LEU A 190 7.30 -13.66 29.77
C LEU A 190 6.18 -14.53 30.37
N ALA A 191 5.76 -14.24 31.60
CA ALA A 191 4.59 -14.86 32.22
C ALA A 191 3.30 -14.61 31.41
N VAL A 192 3.12 -13.41 30.86
CA VAL A 192 2.01 -13.13 29.95
C VAL A 192 2.06 -14.02 28.71
N THR A 193 3.21 -14.11 28.04
CA THR A 193 3.35 -14.95 26.84
C THR A 193 3.09 -16.42 27.16
N GLN A 194 3.63 -16.94 28.26
CA GLN A 194 3.37 -18.32 28.69
C GLN A 194 1.87 -18.57 28.96
N ASN A 195 1.17 -17.62 29.57
CA ASN A 195 -0.27 -17.71 29.74
C ASN A 195 -1.01 -17.74 28.40
N CYS A 196 -0.63 -16.87 27.45
CA CYS A 196 -1.22 -16.85 26.11
C CYS A 196 -1.02 -18.19 25.40
N LEU A 197 0.20 -18.75 25.44
CA LEU A 197 0.56 -20.00 24.78
C LEU A 197 -0.19 -21.22 25.32
N SER A 198 -0.70 -21.18 26.56
CA SER A 198 -1.54 -22.26 27.11
C SER A 198 -2.83 -22.50 26.31
N CYS A 199 -3.30 -21.48 25.58
CA CYS A 199 -4.47 -21.56 24.68
C CYS A 199 -4.11 -21.32 23.21
N HIS A 200 -3.02 -20.59 22.95
CA HIS A 200 -2.61 -20.10 21.62
C HIS A 200 -1.28 -20.67 21.14
N GLU A 201 -0.97 -21.92 21.51
CA GLU A 201 0.28 -22.58 21.10
C GLU A 201 0.44 -22.62 19.57
N LYS A 202 -0.66 -22.89 18.83
CA LYS A 202 -0.64 -22.95 17.36
C LYS A 202 -0.29 -21.60 16.75
N GLU A 203 -0.82 -20.51 17.30
CA GLU A 203 -0.48 -19.16 16.90
C GLU A 203 1.00 -18.85 17.20
N GLY A 204 1.50 -19.25 18.37
CA GLY A 204 2.93 -19.16 18.71
C GLY A 204 3.81 -19.88 17.70
N GLN A 205 3.50 -21.14 17.36
CA GLN A 205 4.21 -21.93 16.36
C GLN A 205 4.16 -21.31 14.97
N ALA A 206 3.06 -20.64 14.62
CA ALA A 206 2.93 -19.93 13.36
C ALA A 206 3.82 -18.67 13.32
N ILE A 207 3.84 -17.88 14.40
CA ILE A 207 4.68 -16.67 14.53
C ILE A 207 6.16 -16.99 14.32
N LEU A 208 6.67 -18.11 14.85
CA LEU A 208 8.07 -18.52 14.68
C LEU A 208 8.51 -18.64 13.22
N LYS A 209 7.56 -18.84 12.29
CA LYS A 209 7.80 -18.99 10.86
C LYS A 209 7.80 -17.66 10.10
N THR A 210 7.35 -16.58 10.74
CA THR A 210 7.11 -15.29 10.08
C THR A 210 8.37 -14.43 9.94
N VAL A 211 8.34 -13.53 8.96
CA VAL A 211 9.36 -12.48 8.74
C VAL A 211 9.35 -11.47 9.88
N HIS A 212 8.20 -11.19 10.50
CA HIS A 212 8.13 -10.30 11.66
C HIS A 212 8.94 -10.84 12.84
N TRP A 213 8.93 -12.17 13.05
CA TRP A 213 9.75 -12.85 14.04
C TRP A 213 11.22 -12.98 13.62
N LYS A 214 11.48 -13.54 12.44
CA LYS A 214 12.85 -13.87 11.99
C LYS A 214 13.66 -12.66 11.54
N TRP A 215 12.96 -11.59 11.14
CA TRP A 215 13.51 -10.44 10.41
C TRP A 215 14.28 -10.82 9.13
N HIS A 216 13.97 -11.97 8.56
CA HIS A 216 14.42 -12.43 7.25
C HIS A 216 13.41 -13.42 6.68
N GLY A 217 13.49 -13.70 5.38
CA GLY A 217 12.61 -14.67 4.75
C GLY A 217 12.80 -14.76 3.24
N PRO A 218 11.87 -15.44 2.55
CA PRO A 218 11.89 -15.58 1.09
C PRO A 218 11.99 -14.22 0.40
N SER A 219 12.93 -14.11 -0.55
CA SER A 219 13.24 -12.85 -1.23
C SER A 219 13.17 -12.94 -2.76
N PRO A 220 12.07 -13.47 -3.34
CA PRO A 220 11.94 -13.80 -4.77
C PRO A 220 12.03 -12.59 -5.72
N TYR A 221 11.97 -11.37 -5.19
CA TYR A 221 12.01 -10.12 -5.97
C TYR A 221 13.36 -9.40 -5.89
N THR A 222 14.36 -10.03 -5.27
CA THR A 222 15.72 -9.47 -5.21
C THR A 222 16.54 -10.03 -6.36
N VAL A 223 16.91 -9.16 -7.30
CA VAL A 223 17.63 -9.57 -8.52
C VAL A 223 18.95 -10.25 -8.18
N GLY A 224 19.17 -11.46 -8.71
CA GLY A 224 20.35 -12.29 -8.48
C GLY A 224 20.32 -13.07 -7.16
N HIS A 225 19.28 -12.91 -6.35
CA HIS A 225 19.13 -13.54 -5.04
C HIS A 225 17.72 -14.10 -4.80
N GLU A 226 17.00 -14.43 -5.86
CA GLU A 226 15.58 -14.79 -5.83
C GLU A 226 15.31 -16.04 -4.99
N LYS A 227 16.29 -16.94 -4.87
CA LYS A 227 16.19 -18.19 -4.10
C LYS A 227 16.64 -18.05 -2.64
N ARG A 228 17.13 -16.88 -2.21
CA ARG A 228 17.61 -16.66 -0.83
C ARG A 228 16.42 -16.50 0.12
N VAL A 229 16.55 -17.09 1.31
CA VAL A 229 15.54 -17.08 2.38
C VAL A 229 16.02 -16.43 3.67
N ASP A 230 17.27 -15.97 3.67
CA ASP A 230 17.99 -15.37 4.79
C ASP A 230 18.14 -13.85 4.63
N LEU A 231 17.67 -13.27 3.52
CA LEU A 231 17.71 -11.82 3.35
C LEU A 231 16.62 -11.14 4.19
N GLY A 232 16.98 -10.04 4.84
CA GLY A 232 16.09 -9.23 5.65
C GLY A 232 16.84 -8.34 6.63
N LYS A 233 16.11 -7.72 7.55
CA LYS A 233 16.64 -6.81 8.58
C LYS A 233 17.64 -7.47 9.55
N ASN A 234 17.61 -8.81 9.69
CA ASN A 234 18.42 -9.54 10.66
C ASN A 234 19.94 -9.40 10.40
N HIS A 235 20.44 -9.73 9.21
CA HIS A 235 21.90 -9.67 8.95
C HIS A 235 22.30 -9.05 7.59
N ALA A 236 21.60 -9.38 6.50
CA ALA A 236 22.11 -9.17 5.14
C ALA A 236 21.82 -7.77 4.56
N THR A 237 20.91 -7.02 5.18
CA THR A 237 20.48 -5.72 4.64
C THR A 237 21.15 -4.55 5.35
N ILE A 238 21.43 -3.52 4.58
CA ILE A 238 21.95 -2.24 5.06
C ILE A 238 21.05 -1.12 4.53
N ASN A 239 20.83 -0.08 5.34
CA ASN A 239 20.10 1.12 4.95
C ASN A 239 20.95 2.36 5.19
N ASN A 240 20.56 3.49 4.64
CA ASN A 240 21.23 4.78 4.88
C ASN A 240 20.57 5.61 5.98
N PHE A 241 19.94 4.94 6.96
CA PHE A 241 19.45 5.55 8.21
C PHE A 241 20.35 5.14 9.38
N CYS A 242 19.97 4.09 10.11
CA CYS A 242 20.74 3.53 11.23
C CYS A 242 21.70 2.43 10.78
N ILE A 243 21.94 2.30 9.47
CA ILE A 243 22.93 1.41 8.86
C ILE A 243 22.53 -0.07 8.93
N ASN A 244 22.87 -0.79 10.01
CA ASN A 244 22.67 -2.24 10.11
C ASN A 244 22.37 -2.68 11.56
N LEU A 245 21.78 -3.86 11.72
CA LEU A 245 21.40 -4.43 13.02
C LEU A 245 22.61 -4.92 13.84
N SER A 246 23.62 -5.47 13.19
CA SER A 246 24.77 -6.13 13.83
C SER A 246 25.48 -5.18 14.79
N GLY A 247 25.71 -5.63 16.03
CA GLY A 247 26.23 -4.81 17.12
C GLY A 247 25.22 -3.86 17.78
N ASN A 248 24.01 -3.70 17.22
CA ASN A 248 23.04 -2.68 17.60
C ASN A 248 21.70 -3.22 18.13
N TRP A 249 21.61 -4.54 18.39
CA TRP A 249 20.35 -5.25 18.67
C TRP A 249 19.48 -4.56 19.71
N ALA A 250 19.95 -4.36 20.95
CA ALA A 250 19.12 -3.88 22.06
C ALA A 250 18.38 -2.56 21.77
N ARG A 251 18.93 -1.69 20.91
CA ARG A 251 18.28 -0.46 20.45
C ARG A 251 17.27 -0.74 19.33
N CYS A 252 17.64 -1.59 18.38
CA CYS A 252 16.85 -1.87 17.18
C CYS A 252 15.66 -2.80 17.45
N THR A 253 15.81 -3.77 18.34
CA THR A 253 14.83 -4.80 18.69
C THR A 253 13.75 -4.29 19.65
N SER A 254 13.80 -3.01 20.01
CA SER A 254 12.62 -2.29 20.52
C SER A 254 11.45 -2.30 19.52
N CYS A 255 11.71 -2.53 18.23
CA CYS A 255 10.69 -2.75 17.19
C CYS A 255 10.57 -4.22 16.75
N HIS A 256 11.18 -5.18 17.47
CA HIS A 256 11.00 -6.61 17.19
C HIS A 256 9.79 -7.13 17.96
N ILE A 257 9.08 -8.12 17.42
CA ILE A 257 7.90 -8.73 18.06
C ILE A 257 8.28 -9.76 19.13
N GLY A 258 9.44 -9.60 19.76
CA GLY A 258 9.93 -10.48 20.82
C GLY A 258 10.64 -9.76 21.94
N TYR A 259 11.03 -10.54 22.95
CA TYR A 259 11.69 -10.14 24.17
C TYR A 259 13.08 -10.74 24.25
N GLY A 260 14.09 -9.92 24.57
CA GLY A 260 15.43 -10.39 24.90
C GLY A 260 16.40 -10.51 23.74
N TRP A 261 16.03 -10.12 22.52
CA TRP A 261 16.97 -10.11 21.40
C TRP A 261 18.00 -8.98 21.53
N LYS A 262 19.09 -9.27 22.25
CA LYS A 262 20.14 -8.31 22.62
C LYS A 262 21.47 -8.53 21.89
N ASP A 263 21.67 -9.70 21.28
CA ASP A 263 22.87 -10.11 20.55
C ASP A 263 22.55 -11.28 19.57
N ASN A 264 23.57 -11.96 19.07
CA ASN A 264 23.45 -13.08 18.13
C ASN A 264 23.09 -14.43 18.78
N THR A 265 22.92 -14.50 20.11
CA THR A 265 22.56 -15.73 20.85
C THR A 265 21.05 -15.86 21.09
N PHE A 266 20.24 -15.06 20.40
CA PHE A 266 18.79 -15.08 20.56
C PHE A 266 18.16 -16.36 20.00
N GLU A 267 17.37 -17.06 20.83
CA GLU A 267 16.73 -18.32 20.51
C GLU A 267 15.43 -18.12 19.72
N PHE A 268 15.52 -18.13 18.39
CA PHE A 268 14.36 -17.97 17.50
C PHE A 268 13.37 -19.15 17.52
N ASN A 269 13.66 -20.25 18.21
CA ASN A 269 12.73 -21.37 18.37
C ASN A 269 11.95 -21.32 19.69
N ASP A 270 12.30 -20.41 20.60
CA ASP A 270 11.65 -20.29 21.90
C ASP A 270 10.42 -19.36 21.83
N MET A 271 9.24 -19.97 21.86
CA MET A 271 7.96 -19.24 21.84
C MET A 271 7.75 -18.36 23.08
N SER A 272 8.43 -18.62 24.21
CA SER A 272 8.35 -17.79 25.43
C SER A 272 8.67 -16.32 25.16
N ASN A 273 9.54 -16.10 24.17
CA ASN A 273 10.09 -14.80 23.86
C ASN A 273 9.21 -14.01 22.89
N ILE A 274 8.05 -14.52 22.47
CA ILE A 274 7.11 -13.80 21.60
C ILE A 274 6.44 -12.68 22.40
N ASP A 275 6.42 -11.47 21.84
CA ASP A 275 5.66 -10.33 22.37
C ASP A 275 4.26 -10.33 21.76
N CYS A 276 3.31 -10.96 22.43
CA CYS A 276 1.91 -11.00 21.98
C CYS A 276 1.24 -9.62 22.09
N LEU A 277 1.64 -8.82 23.08
CA LEU A 277 0.98 -7.57 23.44
C LEU A 277 1.25 -6.44 22.45
N VAL A 278 2.41 -6.42 21.80
CA VAL A 278 2.80 -5.32 20.88
C VAL A 278 1.82 -5.11 19.72
N CYS A 279 1.17 -6.18 19.28
CA CYS A 279 0.17 -6.13 18.21
C CYS A 279 -1.27 -6.16 18.75
N HIS A 280 -1.49 -6.80 19.90
CA HIS A 280 -2.84 -7.09 20.38
C HIS A 280 -3.34 -6.18 21.52
N ASP A 281 -2.53 -5.28 22.05
CA ASP A 281 -2.99 -4.28 23.03
C ASP A 281 -4.11 -3.39 22.44
N THR A 282 -5.26 -3.34 23.12
CA THR A 282 -6.34 -2.39 22.81
C THR A 282 -6.48 -1.25 23.82
N THR A 283 -5.71 -1.28 24.90
CA THR A 283 -5.73 -0.24 25.94
C THR A 283 -4.96 1.03 25.51
N GLY A 284 -4.04 0.89 24.55
CA GLY A 284 -3.14 1.96 24.10
C GLY A 284 -1.99 2.25 25.07
N LYS A 285 -1.87 1.47 26.16
CA LYS A 285 -0.90 1.66 27.24
C LYS A 285 0.38 0.87 27.00
N TYR A 286 0.35 -0.21 26.21
CA TYR A 286 1.55 -1.03 26.00
C TYR A 286 2.65 -0.25 25.26
N ARG A 287 3.86 -0.32 25.79
CA ARG A 287 5.05 0.34 25.23
C ARG A 287 6.29 -0.51 25.53
N LYS A 288 7.12 -0.72 24.52
CA LYS A 288 8.43 -1.34 24.65
C LYS A 288 9.46 -0.30 25.08
N ALA A 289 10.31 -0.64 26.05
CA ALA A 289 11.39 0.23 26.48
C ALA A 289 12.44 0.34 25.36
N PRO A 290 12.77 1.57 24.87
CA PRO A 290 13.57 1.74 23.65
C PRO A 290 15.00 1.18 23.66
N THR A 291 15.53 0.76 24.81
CA THR A 291 16.92 0.29 24.99
C THR A 291 17.00 -1.07 25.69
N LYS A 292 15.88 -1.76 25.85
CA LYS A 292 15.78 -3.00 26.63
C LYS A 292 15.47 -4.23 25.77
N ALA A 293 16.01 -4.29 24.55
CA ALA A 293 15.96 -5.48 23.72
C ALA A 293 14.54 -6.08 23.56
N GLY A 294 13.55 -5.20 23.42
CA GLY A 294 12.16 -5.58 23.24
C GLY A 294 11.32 -5.68 24.52
N PHE A 295 11.90 -5.68 25.72
CA PHE A 295 11.10 -5.71 26.96
C PHE A 295 10.25 -4.45 27.15
N PRO A 296 9.08 -4.55 27.82
CA PRO A 296 8.21 -3.41 28.10
C PRO A 296 8.87 -2.36 29.02
N GLU A 297 8.30 -1.16 29.01
CA GLU A 297 8.61 -0.15 30.04
C GLU A 297 8.26 -0.66 31.45
N LYS A 298 8.95 -0.11 32.47
CA LYS A 298 8.68 -0.46 33.86
C LYS A 298 7.31 0.06 34.29
N ASN A 299 6.68 -0.63 35.24
CA ASN A 299 5.41 -0.22 35.89
C ASN A 299 4.19 -0.19 34.96
N LEU A 300 4.23 -0.89 33.81
CA LEU A 300 3.01 -1.17 33.05
C LEU A 300 2.18 -2.22 33.78
N ASP A 301 0.87 -2.01 33.82
CA ASP A 301 -0.08 -3.01 34.28
C ASP A 301 -0.28 -4.06 33.18
N LEU A 302 0.66 -5.01 33.10
CA LEU A 302 0.66 -6.06 32.08
C LEU A 302 -0.52 -7.00 32.21
N LEU A 303 -1.06 -7.18 33.42
CA LEU A 303 -2.27 -7.98 33.65
C LEU A 303 -3.48 -7.30 33.00
N SER A 304 -3.70 -6.00 33.29
CA SER A 304 -4.79 -5.25 32.68
C SER A 304 -4.66 -5.19 31.15
N ILE A 305 -3.45 -5.01 30.62
CA ILE A 305 -3.21 -5.03 29.17
C ILE A 305 -3.54 -6.41 28.59
N ALA A 306 -3.06 -7.50 29.19
CA ALA A 306 -3.33 -8.86 28.73
C ALA A 306 -4.84 -9.20 28.77
N GLN A 307 -5.56 -8.75 29.78
CA GLN A 307 -7.02 -8.93 29.90
C GLN A 307 -7.83 -8.16 28.84
N ASN A 308 -7.24 -7.14 28.23
CA ASN A 308 -7.85 -6.27 27.21
C ASN A 308 -7.20 -6.44 25.84
N VAL A 309 -6.66 -7.61 25.53
CA VAL A 309 -6.15 -7.90 24.18
C VAL A 309 -7.28 -8.02 23.17
N GLY A 310 -6.99 -7.68 21.91
CA GLY A 310 -7.98 -7.61 20.85
C GLY A 310 -7.37 -7.62 19.45
N ARG A 311 -8.16 -7.21 18.45
CA ARG A 311 -7.67 -7.09 17.08
C ARG A 311 -6.71 -5.90 16.97
N PRO A 312 -5.59 -6.06 16.21
CA PRO A 312 -4.66 -4.96 16.00
C PRO A 312 -5.33 -3.71 15.43
N SER A 313 -4.84 -2.56 15.87
CA SER A 313 -5.21 -1.24 15.36
C SER A 313 -4.05 -0.61 14.57
N ARG A 314 -4.34 0.49 13.85
CA ARG A 314 -3.30 1.32 13.22
C ARG A 314 -2.24 1.77 14.22
N SER A 315 -2.64 2.04 15.47
CA SER A 315 -1.71 2.42 16.54
C SER A 315 -0.74 1.29 16.90
N THR A 316 -1.22 0.06 17.10
CA THR A 316 -0.36 -1.10 17.44
C THR A 316 0.65 -1.44 16.34
N CYS A 317 0.26 -1.35 15.07
CA CYS A 317 1.20 -1.54 13.95
C CYS A 317 2.17 -0.35 13.83
N GLY A 318 1.61 0.85 13.88
CA GLY A 318 2.30 2.10 13.62
C GLY A 318 3.21 2.58 14.74
N ILE A 319 2.63 2.96 15.87
CA ILE A 319 3.35 3.59 16.99
C ILE A 319 4.38 2.64 17.60
N SER A 320 4.07 1.36 17.67
CA SER A 320 5.02 0.36 18.19
C SER A 320 6.24 0.23 17.28
N CYS A 321 6.07 0.31 15.95
CA CYS A 321 7.13 0.02 14.99
C CYS A 321 7.10 0.88 13.71
N HIS A 322 6.04 0.79 12.90
CA HIS A 322 6.06 1.25 11.50
C HIS A 322 6.14 2.78 11.33
N PHE A 323 5.52 3.55 12.21
CA PHE A 323 5.55 5.03 12.20
C PHE A 323 6.85 5.58 12.76
N ARG A 324 7.55 4.82 13.62
CA ARG A 324 8.74 5.29 14.36
C ARG A 324 10.08 4.78 13.81
N GLY A 325 10.07 4.12 12.66
CA GLY A 325 11.27 3.61 12.01
C GLY A 325 12.32 4.70 11.79
N GLY A 326 13.61 4.38 12.00
CA GLY A 326 14.70 5.36 11.86
C GLY A 326 14.90 6.27 13.09
N GLY A 327 14.22 5.97 14.21
CA GLY A 327 14.44 6.59 15.51
C GLY A 327 13.49 7.73 15.87
N GLY A 328 12.33 7.81 15.23
CA GLY A 328 11.29 8.81 15.52
C GLY A 328 10.10 8.69 14.57
N ASP A 329 9.01 9.38 14.89
CA ASP A 329 7.81 9.44 14.04
C ASP A 329 8.09 10.07 12.66
N ALA A 330 7.56 9.46 11.60
CA ALA A 330 7.67 9.86 10.20
C ALA A 330 9.12 9.94 9.65
N VAL A 331 10.12 9.38 10.34
CA VAL A 331 11.53 9.55 9.92
C VAL A 331 11.86 8.72 8.67
N LYS A 332 11.54 7.42 8.69
CA LYS A 332 11.97 6.46 7.67
C LYS A 332 10.98 6.34 6.52
N HIS A 333 9.74 5.96 6.80
CA HIS A 333 8.68 5.88 5.80
C HIS A 333 8.21 7.29 5.44
N GLY A 334 7.95 7.53 4.15
CA GLY A 334 7.47 8.83 3.68
C GLY A 334 5.96 8.99 3.80
N ASP A 335 5.23 7.88 3.79
CA ASP A 335 3.77 7.80 3.72
C ASP A 335 3.17 7.12 4.97
N MET A 336 3.93 7.00 6.05
CA MET A 336 3.45 6.40 7.29
C MET A 336 3.91 7.19 8.51
N SER A 337 2.95 7.71 9.26
CA SER A 337 3.17 8.48 10.47
C SER A 337 2.02 8.32 11.47
N SER A 338 2.21 8.83 12.69
CA SER A 338 1.16 8.88 13.71
C SER A 338 -0.13 9.57 13.28
N MET A 339 -0.12 10.41 12.24
CA MET A 339 -1.35 11.02 11.69
C MET A 339 -2.36 9.99 11.20
N LEU A 340 -1.89 8.86 10.65
CA LEU A 340 -2.75 7.81 10.10
C LEU A 340 -3.66 7.15 11.15
N ILE A 341 -3.44 7.38 12.44
CA ILE A 341 -4.30 6.81 13.49
C ILE A 341 -5.72 7.39 13.39
N ASN A 342 -5.83 8.72 13.22
CA ASN A 342 -7.09 9.47 13.28
C ASN A 342 -7.17 10.54 12.17
N SER A 343 -6.61 10.26 10.99
CA SER A 343 -6.60 11.24 9.89
C SER A 343 -7.98 11.40 9.24
N ASP A 344 -8.16 12.47 8.44
CA ASP A 344 -9.35 12.60 7.59
C ASP A 344 -9.15 11.92 6.22
N LYS A 345 -10.21 11.90 5.42
CA LYS A 345 -10.22 11.38 4.03
C LYS A 345 -9.18 12.06 3.11
N ASN A 346 -8.83 13.33 3.32
CA ASN A 346 -7.89 14.05 2.45
C ASN A 346 -6.44 13.59 2.69
N HIS A 347 -6.14 13.18 3.91
CA HIS A 347 -4.84 12.60 4.24
C HIS A 347 -4.70 11.19 3.67
N ASP A 348 -5.68 10.32 3.90
CA ASP A 348 -5.77 8.98 3.30
C ASP A 348 -7.24 8.54 3.17
N VAL A 349 -7.71 8.22 1.96
CA VAL A 349 -9.12 7.83 1.73
C VAL A 349 -9.50 6.49 2.37
N HIS A 350 -8.55 5.58 2.54
CA HIS A 350 -8.80 4.25 3.08
C HIS A 350 -8.74 4.26 4.61
N MET A 351 -7.74 4.91 5.19
CA MET A 351 -7.53 4.96 6.65
C MET A 351 -8.19 6.17 7.32
N GLY A 352 -8.65 7.16 6.56
CA GLY A 352 -9.34 8.32 7.11
C GLY A 352 -10.57 7.92 7.94
N VAL A 353 -10.72 8.52 9.12
CA VAL A 353 -11.80 8.24 10.07
C VAL A 353 -12.94 9.26 10.01
N THR A 354 -12.69 10.41 9.38
CA THR A 354 -13.65 11.49 9.22
C THR A 354 -13.82 11.90 7.76
N ASN A 355 -14.83 12.73 7.46
CA ASN A 355 -15.10 13.30 6.14
C ASN A 355 -15.31 12.24 5.03
N GLY A 356 -15.91 11.10 5.39
CA GLY A 356 -16.21 10.01 4.46
C GLY A 356 -15.01 9.12 4.12
N GLY A 357 -13.98 9.07 4.97
CA GLY A 357 -12.95 8.03 4.91
C GLY A 357 -13.49 6.66 5.34
N LEU A 358 -12.81 5.58 4.94
CA LEU A 358 -13.31 4.21 5.10
C LEU A 358 -12.96 3.55 6.44
N ASP A 359 -12.15 4.22 7.26
CA ASP A 359 -11.63 3.74 8.54
C ASP A 359 -11.04 2.31 8.47
N PHE A 360 -10.19 2.06 7.48
CA PHE A 360 -9.50 0.79 7.34
C PHE A 360 -8.42 0.63 8.40
N ARG A 361 -8.36 -0.56 9.00
CA ARG A 361 -7.19 -1.05 9.74
C ARG A 361 -6.14 -1.55 8.74
N CYS A 362 -4.89 -1.68 9.17
CA CYS A 362 -3.80 -2.16 8.31
C CYS A 362 -4.16 -3.51 7.65
N GLN A 363 -4.71 -4.43 8.44
CA GLN A 363 -5.09 -5.78 8.02
C GLN A 363 -6.33 -5.86 7.13
N ASP A 364 -7.04 -4.74 6.91
CA ASP A 364 -8.10 -4.71 5.89
C ASP A 364 -7.49 -4.83 4.49
N CYS A 365 -6.26 -4.32 4.30
CA CYS A 365 -5.44 -4.51 3.10
C CYS A 365 -4.39 -5.62 3.29
N HIS A 366 -3.60 -5.55 4.36
CA HIS A 366 -2.57 -6.53 4.72
C HIS A 366 -3.20 -7.80 5.32
N LYS A 367 -3.90 -8.56 4.48
CA LYS A 367 -4.60 -9.77 4.87
C LYS A 367 -3.65 -10.70 5.62
N THR A 368 -4.11 -11.18 6.77
CA THR A 368 -3.30 -11.97 7.67
C THR A 368 -3.88 -13.37 7.81
N ARG A 369 -3.03 -14.39 7.65
CA ARG A 369 -3.36 -15.80 7.81
C ARG A 369 -2.25 -16.50 8.56
N ASN A 370 -2.58 -17.23 9.63
CA ASN A 370 -1.59 -17.89 10.49
C ASN A 370 -0.45 -16.93 10.90
N HIS A 371 -0.80 -15.71 11.28
CA HIS A 371 0.14 -14.62 11.62
C HIS A 371 1.10 -14.16 10.51
N MET A 372 1.03 -14.73 9.30
CA MET A 372 1.72 -14.19 8.12
C MET A 372 0.93 -13.00 7.59
N ILE A 373 1.56 -11.83 7.59
CA ILE A 373 0.95 -10.56 7.20
C ILE A 373 1.30 -10.27 5.75
N SER A 374 0.31 -10.28 4.84
CA SER A 374 0.57 -10.10 3.42
C SER A 374 1.20 -8.75 3.10
N GLY A 375 2.06 -8.73 2.07
CA GLY A 375 2.70 -7.52 1.58
C GLY A 375 4.17 -7.71 1.28
N ARG A 376 4.71 -6.77 0.52
CA ARG A 376 6.13 -6.71 0.16
C ARG A 376 6.65 -5.29 0.23
N SER A 377 7.97 -5.16 0.41
CA SER A 377 8.64 -3.88 0.52
C SER A 377 9.71 -3.70 -0.55
N ILE A 378 9.90 -2.46 -1.00
CA ILE A 378 11.06 -2.08 -1.80
C ILE A 378 12.30 -1.92 -0.92
N SER A 379 12.16 -1.65 0.37
CA SER A 379 13.28 -1.39 1.27
C SER A 379 13.78 -2.63 2.04
N VAL A 380 12.94 -3.67 2.15
CA VAL A 380 13.27 -4.93 2.82
C VAL A 380 12.95 -6.08 1.86
N PRO A 381 13.88 -7.06 1.67
CA PRO A 381 13.77 -8.09 0.64
C PRO A 381 12.77 -9.19 0.95
N ALA A 382 12.57 -9.50 2.24
CA ALA A 382 11.68 -10.57 2.69
C ALA A 382 10.20 -10.25 2.41
N VAL A 383 9.43 -11.27 2.03
CA VAL A 383 8.02 -11.14 1.61
C VAL A 383 7.15 -12.23 2.26
N GLU A 384 5.92 -11.86 2.65
CA GLU A 384 4.91 -12.75 3.26
C GLU A 384 3.55 -12.71 2.53
N GLY A 385 3.57 -12.57 1.20
CA GLY A 385 2.39 -12.43 0.34
C GLY A 385 2.48 -11.20 -0.54
N ASP A 386 1.38 -10.80 -1.16
CA ASP A 386 1.33 -9.59 -1.98
C ASP A 386 0.14 -8.69 -1.61
N LEU A 387 0.15 -7.49 -2.19
CA LEU A 387 -0.88 -6.48 -2.01
C LEU A 387 -1.02 -5.70 -3.32
N SER A 388 -2.25 -5.47 -3.75
CA SER A 388 -2.53 -4.75 -4.99
C SER A 388 -3.81 -3.92 -4.86
N CYS A 389 -3.86 -2.76 -5.53
CA CYS A 389 -5.08 -1.95 -5.61
C CYS A 389 -6.23 -2.75 -6.25
N GLU A 390 -5.91 -3.63 -7.21
CA GLU A 390 -6.85 -4.48 -7.95
C GLU A 390 -7.49 -5.59 -7.08
N TYR A 391 -7.09 -5.72 -5.82
CA TYR A 391 -7.80 -6.58 -4.86
C TYR A 391 -9.13 -5.94 -4.44
N CYS A 392 -9.23 -4.61 -4.45
CA CYS A 392 -10.45 -3.87 -4.13
C CYS A 392 -10.99 -3.04 -5.29
N HIS A 393 -10.17 -2.79 -6.31
CA HIS A 393 -10.55 -2.12 -7.55
C HIS A 393 -10.40 -3.09 -8.74
N THR A 394 -10.83 -2.70 -9.93
CA THR A 394 -10.52 -3.44 -11.16
C THR A 394 -9.25 -2.86 -11.79
N ASP A 395 -8.75 -3.50 -12.84
CA ASP A 395 -7.70 -2.97 -13.72
C ASP A 395 -8.20 -1.85 -14.65
N SER A 396 -9.52 -1.64 -14.73
CA SER A 396 -10.17 -0.48 -15.35
C SER A 396 -11.07 0.24 -14.32
N PRO A 397 -10.46 0.92 -13.32
CA PRO A 397 -11.19 1.43 -12.17
C PRO A 397 -11.95 2.73 -12.43
N HIS A 398 -11.72 3.39 -13.56
CA HIS A 398 -12.44 4.59 -13.97
C HIS A 398 -13.71 4.16 -14.68
N ILE A 399 -14.85 4.33 -14.00
CA ILE A 399 -16.15 3.82 -14.39
C ILE A 399 -16.96 4.98 -14.95
N GLY A 400 -17.30 4.88 -16.23
CA GLY A 400 -18.20 5.78 -16.95
C GLY A 400 -18.13 5.53 -18.46
N ALA A 401 -19.07 6.10 -19.22
CA ALA A 401 -19.08 6.09 -20.69
C ALA A 401 -18.28 7.26 -21.31
N GLU A 402 -17.57 8.03 -20.50
CA GLU A 402 -16.86 9.21 -20.95
C GLU A 402 -15.50 8.87 -21.58
N LEU A 403 -15.10 9.68 -22.55
CA LEU A 403 -13.81 9.58 -23.21
C LEU A 403 -12.62 9.62 -22.23
N ILE A 404 -12.77 10.35 -21.12
CA ILE A 404 -11.75 10.47 -20.09
C ILE A 404 -11.49 9.13 -19.38
N ASP A 405 -12.53 8.36 -19.09
CA ASP A 405 -12.41 7.08 -18.39
C ASP A 405 -11.64 6.07 -19.24
N HIS A 406 -11.90 6.05 -20.55
CA HIS A 406 -11.13 5.25 -21.50
C HIS A 406 -9.65 5.61 -21.51
N HIS A 407 -9.31 6.90 -21.53
CA HIS A 407 -7.92 7.34 -21.50
C HIS A 407 -7.25 6.98 -20.17
N LEU A 408 -7.90 7.24 -19.04
CA LEU A 408 -7.36 6.92 -17.72
C LEU A 408 -7.18 5.40 -17.53
N ASN A 409 -8.14 4.58 -17.97
CA ASN A 409 -8.02 3.12 -17.94
C ASN A 409 -6.86 2.63 -18.83
N LYS A 410 -6.57 3.27 -19.97
CA LYS A 410 -5.35 2.97 -20.75
C LYS A 410 -4.07 3.36 -20.03
N HIS A 411 -4.06 4.44 -19.25
CA HIS A 411 -2.88 4.82 -18.48
C HIS A 411 -2.51 3.75 -17.46
N THR A 412 -3.48 3.04 -16.87
CA THR A 412 -3.21 1.96 -15.91
C THR A 412 -2.32 0.84 -16.46
N GLN A 413 -2.19 0.70 -17.78
CA GLN A 413 -1.29 -0.29 -18.39
C GLN A 413 0.18 0.07 -18.20
N HIS A 414 0.51 1.35 -18.00
CA HIS A 414 1.88 1.86 -17.96
C HIS A 414 2.17 2.75 -16.74
N VAL A 415 1.14 3.24 -16.05
CA VAL A 415 1.24 4.11 -14.89
C VAL A 415 0.54 3.41 -13.73
N ALA A 416 1.24 3.26 -12.61
CA ALA A 416 0.66 2.64 -11.42
C ALA A 416 -0.40 3.55 -10.79
N CYS A 417 -1.44 2.97 -10.18
CA CYS A 417 -2.49 3.72 -9.50
C CYS A 417 -1.91 4.72 -8.47
N GLN A 418 -0.87 4.29 -7.76
CA GLN A 418 -0.15 5.10 -6.78
C GLN A 418 0.45 6.38 -7.38
N THR A 419 0.90 6.35 -8.64
CA THR A 419 1.50 7.55 -9.28
C THR A 419 0.50 8.69 -9.37
N CYS A 420 -0.73 8.40 -9.79
CA CYS A 420 -1.78 9.42 -9.90
C CYS A 420 -2.41 9.74 -8.55
N HIS A 421 -2.57 8.76 -7.67
CA HIS A 421 -3.33 8.89 -6.41
C HIS A 421 -2.47 9.16 -5.17
N ILE A 422 -1.16 9.31 -5.30
CA ILE A 422 -0.25 9.78 -4.24
C ILE A 422 0.63 10.90 -4.83
N PRO A 423 0.03 12.06 -5.17
CA PRO A 423 0.73 13.14 -5.84
C PRO A 423 1.86 13.73 -4.98
N VAL A 424 1.68 13.75 -3.65
CA VAL A 424 2.70 14.11 -2.66
C VAL A 424 2.64 13.13 -1.49
N TYR A 425 3.77 12.89 -0.85
CA TYR A 425 3.88 12.08 0.37
C TYR A 425 4.34 12.93 1.55
N SER A 426 4.26 12.39 2.76
CA SER A 426 4.62 13.10 3.99
C SER A 426 3.70 14.31 4.18
N LYS A 427 2.42 14.17 3.84
CA LYS A 427 1.48 15.30 3.66
C LYS A 427 1.35 16.18 4.87
N GLY A 428 1.52 15.65 6.08
CA GLY A 428 1.36 16.45 7.30
C GLY A 428 2.40 16.26 8.38
N ASN A 429 3.37 15.36 8.17
CA ASN A 429 4.50 15.16 9.08
C ASN A 429 5.78 15.20 8.24
N PRO A 430 6.77 16.03 8.57
CA PRO A 430 8.03 16.06 7.82
C PRO A 430 8.82 14.76 7.97
N THR A 431 9.34 14.26 6.85
CA THR A 431 10.17 13.07 6.78
C THR A 431 11.60 13.41 6.41
N LYS A 432 12.55 12.58 6.87
CA LYS A 432 13.95 12.75 6.54
C LYS A 432 14.18 12.33 5.09
N VAL A 433 14.79 13.20 4.29
CA VAL A 433 15.16 12.96 2.89
C VAL A 433 16.67 12.84 2.68
N SER A 434 17.46 13.31 3.65
CA SER A 434 18.92 13.14 3.65
C SER A 434 19.48 12.89 5.05
N TRP A 435 20.51 12.04 5.13
CA TRP A 435 21.31 11.80 6.34
C TRP A 435 22.81 11.69 6.01
N ASP A 436 23.60 12.66 6.46
CA ASP A 436 25.06 12.66 6.33
C ASP A 436 25.74 12.30 7.67
N TRP A 437 26.30 11.09 7.75
CA TRP A 437 27.04 10.61 8.91
C TRP A 437 28.47 11.17 9.00
N SER A 438 29.04 11.70 7.90
CA SER A 438 30.42 12.19 7.87
C SER A 438 30.65 13.44 8.72
N THR A 439 29.58 14.15 9.06
CA THR A 439 29.63 15.33 9.93
C THR A 439 29.50 15.00 11.41
N ALA A 440 29.20 13.74 11.78
CA ALA A 440 28.99 13.32 13.15
C ALA A 440 30.25 13.51 14.02
N GLY A 441 30.06 13.61 15.34
CA GLY A 441 31.14 13.71 16.32
C GLY A 441 31.60 15.15 16.62
N LYS A 442 31.17 16.14 15.82
CA LYS A 442 31.53 17.55 16.01
C LYS A 442 30.63 18.25 17.02
N ASP A 443 31.20 19.11 17.86
CA ASP A 443 30.44 19.97 18.77
C ASP A 443 29.90 21.19 18.03
N ILE A 444 28.80 20.99 17.30
CA ILE A 444 28.12 22.02 16.52
C ILE A 444 26.68 22.16 17.04
N THR A 445 26.27 23.39 17.30
CA THR A 445 24.89 23.72 17.61
C THR A 445 24.28 24.44 16.41
N ILE A 446 23.24 23.86 15.82
CA ILE A 446 22.50 24.45 14.71
C ILE A 446 21.03 24.55 15.13
N PRO A 447 20.34 25.67 14.86
CA PRO A 447 18.91 25.76 15.04
C PRO A 447 18.18 24.61 14.34
N LYS A 448 17.02 24.24 14.89
CA LYS A 448 16.09 23.33 14.21
C LYS A 448 15.61 23.96 12.90
N ASP A 449 15.16 23.13 11.96
CA ASP A 449 14.55 23.63 10.73
C ASP A 449 13.17 24.26 10.97
N LYS A 450 12.54 24.73 9.89
CA LYS A 450 11.20 25.35 9.92
C LYS A 450 10.10 24.44 10.51
N TYR A 451 10.31 23.12 10.56
CA TYR A 451 9.37 22.17 11.15
C TYR A 451 9.72 21.77 12.59
N GLY A 452 10.71 22.43 13.20
CA GLY A 452 11.19 22.10 14.54
C GLY A 452 11.96 20.78 14.62
N LYS A 453 12.42 20.23 13.48
CA LYS A 453 13.23 19.01 13.46
C LYS A 453 14.71 19.36 13.60
N PRO A 454 15.50 18.53 14.31
CA PRO A 454 16.94 18.74 14.37
C PRO A 454 17.55 18.56 12.97
N VAL A 455 18.41 19.48 12.55
CA VAL A 455 19.20 19.39 11.30
C VAL A 455 20.60 18.83 11.52
N TYR A 456 21.03 18.75 12.78
CA TYR A 456 22.27 18.12 13.19
C TYR A 456 22.10 17.48 14.57
N LEU A 457 22.74 16.33 14.77
CA LEU A 457 22.94 15.74 16.09
C LEU A 457 24.37 15.21 16.15
N LYS A 458 25.15 15.56 17.19
CA LYS A 458 26.52 15.06 17.36
C LYS A 458 26.61 13.55 17.12
N LYS A 459 25.69 12.77 17.69
CA LYS A 459 25.59 11.29 17.59
C LYS A 459 25.34 10.75 16.18
N LYS A 460 24.90 11.57 15.23
CA LYS A 460 24.29 11.11 13.98
C LYS A 460 24.71 11.91 12.75
N GLY A 461 25.26 13.11 12.90
CA GLY A 461 25.60 13.99 11.78
C GLY A 461 24.41 14.85 11.35
N SER A 462 24.37 15.20 10.06
CA SER A 462 23.46 16.20 9.50
C SER A 462 22.23 15.57 8.84
N PHE A 463 21.12 16.29 8.84
CA PHE A 463 19.84 15.85 8.28
C PHE A 463 19.20 16.92 7.39
N GLN A 464 18.38 16.47 6.46
CA GLN A 464 17.42 17.32 5.77
C GLN A 464 16.03 16.69 5.89
N TRP A 465 15.04 17.52 6.17
CA TRP A 465 13.64 17.14 6.30
C TRP A 465 12.81 17.86 5.25
N LYS A 466 11.74 17.22 4.80
CA LYS A 466 10.74 17.82 3.94
C LYS A 466 9.35 17.30 4.29
N GLU A 467 8.35 18.13 4.07
CA GLU A 467 6.92 17.82 4.16
C GLU A 467 6.29 17.93 2.76
N ALA A 468 5.17 17.24 2.51
CA ALA A 468 4.38 17.33 1.28
C ALA A 468 5.22 17.18 -0.01
N VAL A 469 6.08 16.16 -0.02
CA VAL A 469 7.15 16.01 -1.01
C VAL A 469 6.63 15.36 -2.28
N LYS A 470 7.02 15.91 -3.43
CA LYS A 470 6.85 15.28 -4.75
C LYS A 470 7.60 13.93 -4.82
N PRO A 471 6.95 12.81 -5.21
CA PRO A 471 7.59 11.53 -5.43
C PRO A 471 8.67 11.57 -6.52
N ASN A 472 9.65 10.68 -6.40
CA ASN A 472 10.51 10.30 -7.52
C ASN A 472 9.81 9.20 -8.33
N TYR A 473 9.60 9.44 -9.62
CA TYR A 473 8.98 8.47 -10.51
C TYR A 473 10.02 7.61 -11.23
N LYS A 474 9.83 6.29 -11.22
CA LYS A 474 10.70 5.32 -11.91
C LYS A 474 9.87 4.21 -12.52
N TRP A 475 10.38 3.63 -13.62
CA TRP A 475 9.91 2.34 -14.10
C TRP A 475 10.18 1.26 -13.06
N TYR A 476 9.19 0.40 -12.85
CA TYR A 476 9.27 -0.68 -11.89
C TYR A 476 8.49 -1.91 -12.37
N ASN A 477 9.18 -3.05 -12.45
CA ASN A 477 8.66 -4.36 -12.85
C ASN A 477 8.44 -5.31 -11.67
N GLY A 478 8.43 -4.79 -10.44
CA GLY A 478 8.25 -5.61 -9.24
C GLY A 478 9.54 -6.20 -8.66
N THR A 479 10.68 -6.06 -9.33
CA THR A 479 11.98 -6.53 -8.85
C THR A 479 12.89 -5.38 -8.44
N VAL A 480 13.79 -5.64 -7.49
CA VAL A 480 14.65 -4.63 -6.90
C VAL A 480 16.09 -5.13 -6.89
N LYS A 481 17.00 -4.30 -7.41
CA LYS A 481 18.44 -4.51 -7.20
C LYS A 481 18.80 -3.98 -5.82
N ARG A 482 19.51 -4.79 -5.04
CA ARG A 482 19.85 -4.50 -3.64
C ARG A 482 21.33 -4.57 -3.44
N TYR A 483 21.83 -3.65 -2.63
CA TYR A 483 23.12 -3.82 -1.99
C TYR A 483 22.95 -4.79 -0.82
N ILE A 484 23.70 -5.88 -0.83
CA ILE A 484 23.81 -6.85 0.26
C ILE A 484 25.11 -6.57 1.01
N LEU A 485 25.07 -6.72 2.33
CA LEU A 485 26.24 -6.49 3.16
C LEU A 485 27.42 -7.37 2.70
N GLY A 486 28.55 -6.74 2.34
CA GLY A 486 29.72 -7.38 1.74
C GLY A 486 29.90 -7.09 0.24
N ASP A 487 28.88 -6.58 -0.45
CA ASP A 487 28.98 -6.18 -1.86
C ASP A 487 29.95 -5.00 -2.03
N ARG A 488 30.62 -4.90 -3.18
CA ARG A 488 31.42 -3.70 -3.46
C ARG A 488 30.54 -2.46 -3.65
N ILE A 489 31.01 -1.32 -3.17
CA ILE A 489 30.41 -0.01 -3.43
C ILE A 489 30.62 0.42 -4.89
N ASN A 490 29.85 1.41 -5.33
CA ASN A 490 30.14 2.15 -6.55
C ASN A 490 31.22 3.20 -6.26
N GLU A 491 32.46 2.95 -6.67
CA GLU A 491 33.60 3.84 -6.41
C GLU A 491 33.53 5.16 -7.21
N ASN A 492 32.78 5.17 -8.32
CA ASN A 492 32.68 6.32 -9.22
C ASN A 492 31.35 7.08 -9.08
N GLY A 493 30.67 6.98 -7.93
CA GLY A 493 29.45 7.73 -7.68
C GLY A 493 28.60 7.18 -6.55
N VAL A 494 27.29 7.36 -6.66
CA VAL A 494 26.35 6.96 -5.61
C VAL A 494 26.17 5.44 -5.60
N THR A 495 26.26 4.84 -4.42
CA THR A 495 25.91 3.42 -4.20
C THR A 495 24.42 3.28 -3.90
N ASN A 496 23.67 2.64 -4.79
CA ASN A 496 22.24 2.41 -4.61
C ASN A 496 22.01 1.20 -3.68
N LEU A 497 21.45 1.44 -2.49
CA LEU A 497 21.12 0.39 -1.53
C LEU A 497 19.89 -0.41 -1.97
N THR A 498 18.90 0.28 -2.51
CA THR A 498 17.70 -0.31 -3.12
C THR A 498 17.39 0.47 -4.38
N MET A 499 17.30 -0.21 -5.51
CA MET A 499 16.98 0.39 -6.82
C MET A 499 15.83 -0.38 -7.46
N PRO A 500 14.65 0.24 -7.69
CA PRO A 500 13.59 -0.38 -8.47
C PRO A 500 14.10 -0.67 -9.89
N VAL A 501 13.82 -1.87 -10.38
CA VAL A 501 14.24 -2.31 -11.72
C VAL A 501 13.07 -2.18 -12.67
N GLY A 502 13.35 -1.76 -13.90
CA GLY A 502 12.38 -1.60 -14.96
C GLY A 502 12.82 -0.53 -15.94
N ASP A 503 12.25 -0.56 -17.13
CA ASP A 503 12.47 0.45 -18.17
C ASP A 503 11.24 0.56 -19.10
N ILE A 504 11.32 1.47 -20.07
CA ILE A 504 10.23 1.72 -21.04
C ILE A 504 9.97 0.55 -21.99
N ALA A 505 10.99 -0.26 -22.29
CA ALA A 505 10.91 -1.41 -23.19
C ALA A 505 10.42 -2.67 -22.47
N ASP A 506 10.63 -2.77 -21.16
CA ASP A 506 10.18 -3.88 -20.32
C ASP A 506 8.65 -3.94 -20.27
N PRO A 507 8.04 -4.97 -20.86
CA PRO A 507 6.60 -5.06 -20.91
C PRO A 507 5.97 -5.22 -19.52
N ALA A 508 6.68 -5.65 -18.48
CA ALA A 508 6.13 -5.78 -17.12
C ALA A 508 6.22 -4.48 -16.30
N SER A 509 6.95 -3.47 -16.79
CA SER A 509 7.17 -2.23 -16.08
C SER A 509 5.99 -1.25 -16.16
N ARG A 510 5.68 -0.62 -15.03
CA ARG A 510 4.84 0.61 -14.93
C ARG A 510 5.63 1.71 -14.22
N ILE A 511 5.22 2.98 -14.37
CA ILE A 511 5.78 4.12 -13.64
C ILE A 511 5.18 4.16 -12.23
N TYR A 512 6.02 4.06 -11.20
CA TYR A 512 5.65 4.09 -9.78
C TYR A 512 6.25 5.30 -9.03
N PRO A 513 5.59 5.75 -7.95
CA PRO A 513 6.12 6.79 -7.06
C PRO A 513 7.01 6.18 -5.96
N PHE A 514 8.13 6.86 -5.68
CA PHE A 514 9.05 6.47 -4.62
C PHE A 514 9.50 7.68 -3.80
N LYS A 515 9.70 7.46 -2.50
CA LYS A 515 10.57 8.31 -1.69
C LYS A 515 12.02 7.94 -1.98
N LEU A 516 12.83 8.93 -2.35
CA LEU A 516 14.28 8.79 -2.43
C LEU A 516 14.90 9.35 -1.15
N HIS A 517 15.62 8.51 -0.41
CA HIS A 517 16.45 8.94 0.70
C HIS A 517 17.93 8.92 0.29
N LYS A 518 18.59 10.08 0.37
CA LYS A 518 20.03 10.21 0.14
C LYS A 518 20.79 10.07 1.45
N GLY A 519 22.01 9.57 1.40
CA GLY A 519 22.85 9.55 2.59
C GLY A 519 24.32 9.54 2.26
N LYS A 520 25.13 9.84 3.27
CA LYS A 520 26.58 9.66 3.22
C LYS A 520 26.99 8.85 4.44
N GLN A 521 27.53 7.66 4.22
CA GLN A 521 27.77 6.68 5.28
C GLN A 521 29.12 6.00 5.14
N ILE A 522 29.56 5.37 6.23
CA ILE A 522 30.89 4.79 6.37
C ILE A 522 31.08 3.55 5.48
N SER A 523 32.25 3.45 4.85
CA SER A 523 32.71 2.37 3.99
C SER A 523 34.16 2.01 4.32
N ASP A 524 34.54 0.75 4.12
CA ASP A 524 35.93 0.32 4.22
C ASP A 524 36.70 0.83 3.00
N SER A 525 37.79 1.56 3.24
CA SER A 525 38.55 2.24 2.18
C SER A 525 39.44 1.29 1.37
N VAL A 526 39.69 0.08 1.86
CA VAL A 526 40.52 -0.95 1.21
C VAL A 526 39.66 -2.03 0.59
N TYR A 527 38.73 -2.62 1.36
CA TYR A 527 37.86 -3.67 0.84
C TYR A 527 36.72 -3.14 -0.04
N LYS A 528 36.44 -1.83 0.03
CA LYS A 528 35.44 -1.14 -0.79
C LYS A 528 34.03 -1.73 -0.63
N TYR A 529 33.62 -2.04 0.59
CA TYR A 529 32.22 -2.31 0.94
C TYR A 529 31.77 -1.43 2.11
N LEU A 530 30.46 -1.21 2.22
CA LEU A 530 29.86 -0.45 3.31
C LEU A 530 30.12 -1.13 4.66
N ILE A 531 30.44 -0.33 5.67
CA ILE A 531 30.67 -0.82 7.03
C ILE A 531 29.32 -0.89 7.77
N ALA A 532 29.13 -1.94 8.57
CA ALA A 532 28.09 -2.08 9.57
C ALA A 532 28.65 -1.70 10.95
N PRO A 533 28.62 -0.42 11.38
CA PRO A 533 29.24 0.01 12.61
C PRO A 533 28.37 -0.31 13.84
N GLN A 534 29.01 -0.55 14.98
CA GLN A 534 28.33 -0.53 16.27
C GLN A 534 28.06 0.92 16.70
N LEU A 535 26.81 1.34 16.58
CA LEU A 535 26.34 2.67 16.98
C LEU A 535 25.93 2.71 18.46
N TRP A 536 25.10 1.77 18.90
CA TRP A 536 24.60 1.66 20.27
C TRP A 536 25.69 1.13 21.21
N GLU A 537 25.95 1.85 22.31
CA GLU A 537 27.11 1.66 23.19
C GLU A 537 28.49 1.72 22.51
N GLY A 538 28.54 1.87 21.18
CA GLY A 538 29.75 2.09 20.38
C GLY A 538 29.92 3.57 20.04
N TYR A 539 29.74 3.94 18.77
CA TYR A 539 29.97 5.30 18.29
C TYR A 539 29.24 6.37 19.11
N TRP A 540 27.99 6.14 19.52
CA TRP A 540 27.19 7.12 20.27
C TRP A 540 27.71 7.44 21.68
N LYS A 541 28.67 6.65 22.18
CA LYS A 541 29.32 6.81 23.48
C LYS A 541 30.77 7.24 23.34
N HIS A 542 31.48 6.64 22.39
CA HIS A 542 32.93 6.79 22.26
C HIS A 542 33.37 7.80 21.20
N TRP A 543 32.49 8.19 20.27
CA TRP A 543 32.82 9.14 19.19
C TRP A 543 33.96 8.67 18.27
N ASP A 544 34.18 7.36 18.21
CA ASP A 544 35.28 6.72 17.50
C ASP A 544 34.74 5.79 16.40
N TRP A 545 34.95 6.18 15.15
CA TRP A 545 34.52 5.41 13.99
C TRP A 545 35.36 4.17 13.76
N ASP A 546 36.66 4.16 14.08
CA ASP A 546 37.50 2.97 13.92
C ASP A 546 37.03 1.88 14.88
N LYS A 547 36.87 2.23 16.16
CA LYS A 547 36.35 1.31 17.17
C LYS A 547 34.97 0.77 16.79
N ALA A 548 34.04 1.67 16.44
CA ALA A 548 32.68 1.29 16.05
C ALA A 548 32.66 0.36 14.82
N SER A 549 33.54 0.60 13.85
CA SER A 549 33.70 -0.25 12.66
C SER A 549 34.25 -1.62 13.02
N ARG A 550 35.32 -1.67 13.82
CA ARG A 550 35.95 -2.93 14.25
C ARG A 550 34.99 -3.84 15.00
N ASP A 551 34.24 -3.29 15.96
CA ASP A 551 33.28 -4.06 16.76
C ASP A 551 32.07 -4.50 15.93
N GLY A 552 31.51 -3.58 15.14
CA GLY A 552 30.32 -3.84 14.33
C GLY A 552 30.58 -4.84 13.19
N MET A 553 31.73 -4.74 12.52
CA MET A 553 32.12 -5.65 11.44
C MET A 553 32.45 -7.04 11.96
N LYS A 554 33.09 -7.14 13.14
CA LYS A 554 33.24 -8.42 13.85
C LYS A 554 31.88 -9.05 14.14
N ALA A 555 30.91 -8.27 14.62
CA ALA A 555 29.55 -8.75 14.88
C ALA A 555 28.80 -9.16 13.59
N ALA A 556 29.10 -8.52 12.46
CA ALA A 556 28.57 -8.84 11.14
C ALA A 556 29.33 -9.98 10.42
N ASN A 557 30.38 -10.52 11.04
CA ASN A 557 31.27 -11.53 10.45
C ASN A 557 31.89 -11.09 9.10
N LEU A 558 32.33 -9.83 9.02
CA LEU A 558 33.02 -9.27 7.87
C LEU A 558 34.34 -8.63 8.29
N ALA A 559 35.32 -8.65 7.39
CA ALA A 559 36.62 -8.05 7.67
C ALA A 559 36.51 -6.51 7.77
N TYR A 560 37.46 -5.91 8.48
CA TYR A 560 37.65 -4.47 8.49
C TYR A 560 39.14 -4.19 8.40
N SER A 561 39.55 -3.37 7.43
CA SER A 561 40.96 -3.11 7.12
C SER A 561 41.64 -2.23 8.17
N GLY A 562 40.88 -1.56 9.03
CA GLY A 562 41.38 -0.51 9.92
C GLY A 562 41.36 0.89 9.29
N ALA A 563 40.86 1.02 8.06
CA ALA A 563 40.75 2.31 7.38
C ALA A 563 39.36 2.48 6.76
N TYR A 564 38.75 3.65 6.95
CA TYR A 564 37.41 3.95 6.47
C TYR A 564 37.35 5.25 5.67
N GLU A 565 36.30 5.36 4.86
CA GLU A 565 35.91 6.56 4.14
C GLU A 565 34.38 6.77 4.24
N PHE A 566 33.89 7.92 3.78
CA PHE A 566 32.45 8.21 3.73
C PHE A 566 31.99 8.36 2.29
N VAL A 567 31.05 7.52 1.88
CA VAL A 567 30.58 7.43 0.50
C VAL A 567 29.11 7.78 0.38
N GLU A 568 28.72 8.26 -0.79
CA GLU A 568 27.33 8.62 -1.08
C GLU A 568 26.48 7.37 -1.36
N THR A 569 25.26 7.39 -0.82
CA THR A 569 24.29 6.32 -0.96
C THR A 569 22.90 6.86 -1.26
N SER A 570 22.10 6.04 -1.90
CA SER A 570 20.69 6.30 -2.19
C SER A 570 19.87 5.08 -1.83
N MET A 571 18.64 5.31 -1.36
CA MET A 571 17.71 4.24 -1.03
C MET A 571 16.31 4.65 -1.48
N TYR A 572 15.73 3.86 -2.37
CA TYR A 572 14.34 4.02 -2.81
C TYR A 572 13.39 3.30 -1.85
N TRP A 573 12.29 3.96 -1.53
CA TRP A 573 11.20 3.49 -0.70
C TRP A 573 9.90 3.61 -1.48
N GLY A 574 9.11 2.55 -1.54
CA GLY A 574 7.78 2.62 -2.17
C GLY A 574 6.85 3.54 -1.41
N LEU A 575 5.95 4.20 -2.15
CA LEU A 575 4.86 4.99 -1.61
C LEU A 575 3.54 4.28 -1.95
N THR A 576 2.81 3.86 -0.92
CA THR A 576 1.61 3.01 -1.06
C THR A 576 0.45 3.46 -0.18
N HIS A 577 0.65 4.44 0.69
CA HIS A 577 -0.36 5.04 1.56
C HIS A 577 -0.46 6.55 1.31
N GLU A 578 -1.29 7.24 2.09
CA GLU A 578 -1.67 8.64 1.88
C GLU A 578 -2.38 8.83 0.53
N VAL A 579 -3.25 7.89 0.16
CA VAL A 579 -4.02 7.96 -1.10
C VAL A 579 -5.01 9.12 -1.01
N VAL A 580 -4.96 10.05 -1.96
CA VAL A 580 -5.85 11.23 -2.00
C VAL A 580 -7.26 10.89 -2.52
N PRO A 581 -8.27 11.72 -2.21
CA PRO A 581 -9.56 11.69 -2.91
C PRO A 581 -9.40 11.73 -4.43
N LYS A 582 -10.31 11.10 -5.18
CA LYS A 582 -10.22 11.02 -6.65
C LYS A 582 -10.17 12.40 -7.32
N GLU A 583 -10.78 13.41 -6.71
CA GLU A 583 -10.80 14.80 -7.18
C GLU A 583 -9.44 15.49 -7.05
N GLN A 584 -8.54 14.94 -6.23
CA GLN A 584 -7.20 15.45 -5.96
C GLN A 584 -6.11 14.55 -6.58
N ALA A 585 -6.48 13.56 -7.40
CA ALA A 585 -5.50 12.80 -8.16
C ALA A 585 -4.76 13.72 -9.16
N LEU A 586 -3.61 13.28 -9.66
CA LEU A 586 -2.88 14.05 -10.66
C LEU A 586 -3.75 14.32 -11.89
N SER A 587 -3.81 15.57 -12.31
CA SER A 587 -4.50 16.00 -13.54
C SER A 587 -3.65 15.73 -14.78
N CYS A 588 -4.31 15.82 -15.94
CA CYS A 588 -3.63 15.68 -17.23
C CYS A 588 -2.56 16.77 -17.40
N ALA A 589 -2.88 18.03 -17.06
CA ALA A 589 -2.01 19.18 -17.25
C ALA A 589 -0.79 19.20 -16.31
N GLU A 590 -0.86 18.51 -15.16
CA GLU A 590 0.30 18.34 -14.28
C GLU A 590 1.37 17.46 -14.94
N CYS A 591 0.96 16.39 -15.64
CA CYS A 591 1.91 15.50 -16.30
C CYS A 591 2.27 15.98 -17.71
N HIS A 592 1.29 16.45 -18.49
CA HIS A 592 1.43 16.76 -19.90
C HIS A 592 1.47 18.26 -20.14
N VAL A 593 2.64 18.79 -20.52
CA VAL A 593 2.86 20.23 -20.74
C VAL A 593 2.01 20.72 -21.90
N SER A 594 1.83 19.91 -22.93
CA SER A 594 1.04 20.28 -24.11
C SER A 594 -0.45 20.50 -23.82
N LEU A 595 -0.96 19.96 -22.71
CA LEU A 595 -2.35 20.11 -22.27
C LEU A 595 -2.55 21.33 -21.35
N THR A 596 -1.54 22.18 -21.18
CA THR A 596 -1.62 23.36 -20.31
C THR A 596 -2.16 24.59 -21.04
N LYS A 597 -2.24 24.53 -22.38
CA LYS A 597 -2.71 25.61 -23.26
C LYS A 597 -3.75 25.09 -24.24
N ALA A 598 -4.65 25.98 -24.65
CA ALA A 598 -5.63 25.69 -25.70
C ALA A 598 -4.94 25.18 -26.99
N PRO A 599 -5.56 24.24 -27.73
CA PRO A 599 -6.93 23.75 -27.55
C PRO A 599 -7.07 22.57 -26.57
N TYR A 600 -6.09 22.31 -25.70
CA TYR A 600 -6.15 21.23 -24.71
C TYR A 600 -6.39 19.86 -25.38
N CYS A 601 -7.42 19.12 -24.95
CA CYS A 601 -7.87 17.88 -25.59
C CYS A 601 -8.40 18.10 -27.01
N GLY A 602 -8.85 19.31 -27.35
CA GLY A 602 -9.36 19.69 -28.67
C GLY A 602 -8.34 19.59 -29.81
N LYS A 603 -7.04 19.42 -29.50
CA LYS A 603 -6.02 19.11 -30.52
C LYS A 603 -6.25 17.73 -31.16
N CYS A 604 -6.74 16.77 -30.38
CA CYS A 604 -6.93 15.37 -30.80
C CYS A 604 -8.40 14.98 -30.88
N HIS A 605 -9.26 15.70 -30.17
CA HIS A 605 -10.70 15.48 -30.12
C HIS A 605 -11.42 16.63 -30.83
N GLN A 606 -12.53 16.32 -31.49
CA GLN A 606 -13.37 17.35 -32.09
C GLN A 606 -13.91 18.25 -30.98
N ASP A 607 -14.03 19.54 -31.28
CA ASP A 607 -14.60 20.51 -30.34
C ASP A 607 -16.03 20.10 -29.98
N ARG A 608 -16.33 20.14 -28.69
CA ARG A 608 -17.55 19.60 -28.08
C ARG A 608 -18.10 20.69 -27.17
N PRO A 609 -19.16 21.43 -27.57
CA PRO A 609 -19.73 22.50 -26.76
C PRO A 609 -20.22 22.04 -25.38
N ASP A 610 -20.50 20.73 -25.25
CA ASP A 610 -20.94 20.08 -24.02
C ASP A 610 -19.77 19.68 -23.08
N VAL A 611 -18.51 19.84 -23.51
CA VAL A 611 -17.32 19.46 -22.72
C VAL A 611 -16.36 20.63 -22.56
N ASP A 612 -16.17 21.07 -21.32
CA ASP A 612 -15.10 22.01 -20.96
C ASP A 612 -13.76 21.27 -20.87
N PHE A 613 -13.01 21.25 -21.97
CA PHE A 613 -11.69 20.62 -22.02
C PHE A 613 -10.66 21.31 -21.11
N GLU A 614 -10.80 22.61 -20.83
CA GLU A 614 -9.89 23.31 -19.92
C GLU A 614 -10.09 22.82 -18.49
N ALA A 615 -11.34 22.81 -18.03
CA ALA A 615 -11.69 22.32 -16.71
C ALA A 615 -11.31 20.84 -16.56
N LEU A 616 -11.49 20.03 -17.61
CA LEU A 616 -11.16 18.60 -17.59
C LEU A 616 -9.66 18.35 -17.38
N VAL A 617 -8.79 19.01 -18.15
CA VAL A 617 -7.33 18.76 -18.07
C VAL A 617 -6.70 19.33 -16.80
N LYS A 618 -7.34 20.31 -16.15
CA LYS A 618 -6.90 20.94 -14.91
C LYS A 618 -7.55 20.37 -13.64
N LYS A 619 -8.47 19.40 -13.79
CA LYS A 619 -9.12 18.76 -12.65
C LYS A 619 -8.14 17.81 -11.95
N GLY A 620 -7.66 18.21 -10.77
CA GLY A 620 -6.75 17.44 -9.96
C GLY A 620 -6.36 18.14 -8.66
N ILE A 621 -5.18 17.80 -8.15
CA ILE A 621 -4.66 18.37 -6.90
C ILE A 621 -4.53 19.90 -6.96
N ASP A 622 -5.05 20.58 -5.94
CA ASP A 622 -4.89 22.03 -5.78
C ASP A 622 -3.75 22.36 -4.82
N PHE A 623 -2.56 22.55 -5.38
CA PHE A 623 -1.38 22.96 -4.62
C PHE A 623 -1.52 24.35 -3.98
N LYS A 624 -2.33 25.27 -4.53
CA LYS A 624 -2.58 26.57 -3.91
C LYS A 624 -3.36 26.41 -2.62
N ARG A 625 -4.40 25.57 -2.64
CA ARG A 625 -5.17 25.23 -1.44
C ARG A 625 -4.31 24.53 -0.40
N MET A 626 -3.45 23.60 -0.81
CA MET A 626 -2.53 22.94 0.12
C MET A 626 -1.52 23.92 0.75
N ALA A 627 -0.95 24.84 -0.02
CA ALA A 627 -0.08 25.90 0.51
C ALA A 627 -0.84 26.82 1.48
N ALA A 628 -2.09 27.19 1.15
CA ALA A 628 -2.95 27.95 2.06
C ALA A 628 -3.28 27.21 3.38
N MET A 629 -3.21 25.87 3.37
CA MET A 629 -3.29 25.02 4.56
C MET A 629 -1.94 24.86 5.30
N GLY A 630 -0.90 25.58 4.87
CA GLY A 630 0.44 25.56 5.47
C GLY A 630 1.32 24.39 5.04
N ARG A 631 1.00 23.70 3.94
CA ARG A 631 1.83 22.61 3.39
C ARG A 631 2.92 23.17 2.48
N ASP A 632 4.11 22.57 2.55
CA ASP A 632 5.30 22.96 1.79
C ASP A 632 5.22 22.51 0.32
N VAL A 633 4.36 23.18 -0.46
CA VAL A 633 4.06 22.85 -1.86
C VAL A 633 4.07 24.08 -2.76
N GLU A 634 4.52 25.23 -2.28
CA GLU A 634 4.55 26.49 -3.03
C GLU A 634 5.35 26.35 -4.33
N ASP A 635 6.41 25.55 -4.31
CA ASP A 635 7.25 25.26 -5.49
C ASP A 635 6.55 24.38 -6.54
N LEU A 636 5.43 23.73 -6.18
CA LEU A 636 4.61 22.89 -7.05
C LEU A 636 3.46 23.65 -7.71
N ILE A 637 3.13 24.87 -7.25
CA ILE A 637 2.02 25.65 -7.80
C ILE A 637 2.29 25.98 -9.28
N GLY A 638 1.38 25.53 -10.16
CA GLY A 638 1.48 25.75 -11.61
C GLY A 638 2.61 24.97 -12.28
N LYS A 639 3.29 24.05 -11.57
CA LYS A 639 4.29 23.17 -12.18
C LYS A 639 3.61 22.11 -13.03
N THR A 640 4.17 21.94 -14.21
CA THR A 640 3.80 20.93 -15.20
C THR A 640 5.01 20.03 -15.43
N ASN A 641 4.91 18.97 -16.25
CA ASN A 641 5.96 17.94 -16.35
C ASN A 641 6.26 17.30 -14.98
N TYR A 642 5.19 16.99 -14.23
CA TYR A 642 5.29 16.36 -12.92
C TYR A 642 6.03 15.02 -13.00
N ILE A 643 5.91 14.31 -14.13
CA ILE A 643 6.71 13.15 -14.48
C ILE A 643 7.77 13.59 -15.49
N ASP A 644 9.05 13.40 -15.16
CA ASP A 644 10.15 13.68 -16.09
C ASP A 644 10.25 12.56 -17.14
N TYR A 645 9.51 12.72 -18.24
CA TYR A 645 9.43 11.72 -19.30
C TYR A 645 10.79 11.46 -19.98
N LYS A 646 11.63 12.49 -20.14
CA LYS A 646 12.97 12.32 -20.71
C LYS A 646 13.85 11.44 -19.82
N ALA A 647 13.82 11.66 -18.51
CA ALA A 647 14.53 10.80 -17.56
C ALA A 647 13.99 9.36 -17.50
N LEU A 648 12.78 9.12 -18.01
CA LEU A 648 12.16 7.80 -18.15
C LEU A 648 12.36 7.17 -19.53
N GLY A 649 13.11 7.81 -20.43
CA GLY A 649 13.45 7.28 -21.76
C GLY A 649 12.45 7.60 -22.87
N TYR A 650 11.51 8.53 -22.64
CA TYR A 650 10.70 9.09 -23.72
C TYR A 650 11.46 10.21 -24.45
N GLU A 651 11.19 10.40 -25.75
CA GLU A 651 11.78 11.52 -26.52
C GLU A 651 11.26 12.90 -26.05
N GLY A 652 10.06 12.91 -25.45
CA GLY A 652 9.36 14.10 -24.99
C GLY A 652 8.05 13.72 -24.31
N ASP A 653 7.08 14.64 -24.31
CA ASP A 653 5.74 14.39 -23.79
C ASP A 653 5.05 13.28 -24.63
N PRO A 654 4.65 12.13 -24.04
CA PRO A 654 4.08 11.01 -24.77
C PRO A 654 2.82 11.33 -25.58
N ILE A 655 2.11 12.40 -25.24
CA ILE A 655 0.95 12.86 -26.02
C ILE A 655 1.36 13.50 -27.36
N GLU A 656 2.58 14.05 -27.44
CA GLU A 656 3.11 14.71 -28.65
C GLU A 656 3.97 13.76 -29.48
N VAL A 657 4.90 13.05 -28.83
CA VAL A 657 5.89 12.20 -29.51
C VAL A 657 5.49 10.73 -29.60
N ARG A 658 4.32 10.37 -29.06
CA ARG A 658 3.90 8.99 -28.78
C ARG A 658 4.79 8.35 -27.71
N GLY A 659 4.36 7.21 -27.22
CA GLY A 659 5.08 6.46 -26.20
C GLY A 659 4.98 4.98 -26.45
N ARG A 660 4.89 4.20 -25.37
CA ARG A 660 4.54 2.78 -25.46
C ARG A 660 3.15 2.53 -26.10
N PHE A 661 2.34 3.57 -26.23
CA PHE A 661 1.11 3.59 -27.03
C PHE A 661 1.40 3.43 -28.54
N LYS A 662 1.46 2.19 -29.03
CA LYS A 662 1.63 1.89 -30.46
C LYS A 662 0.38 2.24 -31.32
N LYS A 663 -0.78 2.51 -30.71
CA LYS A 663 -2.02 2.93 -31.39
C LYS A 663 -2.80 3.95 -30.55
N LEU A 664 -3.09 5.12 -31.12
CA LEU A 664 -4.08 6.05 -30.58
C LEU A 664 -5.49 5.45 -30.78
N GLY A 665 -6.38 5.65 -29.80
CA GLY A 665 -7.68 4.97 -29.71
C GLY A 665 -8.67 5.20 -30.85
N CYS A 666 -8.37 6.10 -31.79
CA CYS A 666 -9.26 6.44 -32.90
C CYS A 666 -8.94 5.71 -34.21
N GLY A 667 -8.00 4.77 -34.24
CA GLY A 667 -7.61 4.08 -35.47
C GLY A 667 -6.84 4.96 -36.47
N ALA A 668 -6.58 6.22 -36.13
CA ALA A 668 -5.73 7.09 -36.93
C ALA A 668 -4.25 6.75 -36.65
N THR A 669 -3.61 6.08 -37.61
CA THR A 669 -2.19 6.29 -37.86
C THR A 669 -2.05 7.73 -38.33
N LEU A 670 -1.62 8.65 -37.46
CA LEU A 670 -1.02 9.90 -37.95
C LEU A 670 0.15 9.46 -38.83
N SER A 671 0.05 9.78 -40.13
CA SER A 671 1.01 9.38 -41.14
C SER A 671 2.41 9.75 -40.70
N LYS A 672 3.34 8.83 -40.90
CA LYS A 672 4.74 9.22 -41.03
C LYS A 672 4.83 10.26 -42.14
N ASN A 673 5.63 11.29 -41.89
CA ASN A 673 6.46 12.03 -42.86
C ASN A 673 5.88 13.33 -43.46
N PRO A 674 6.78 14.26 -43.91
CA PRO A 674 8.24 14.13 -44.07
C PRO A 674 9.07 14.18 -42.79
#